data_AF-A0A251V6Y9-F1
#
_entry.id   AF-A0A251V6Y9-F1
#
_cell.length_a   1.000
_cell.length_b   1.000
_cell.length_c   1.000
_cell.angle_alpha   90.00
_cell.angle_beta   90.00
_cell.angle_gamma   90.00
#
_symmetry.space_group_name_H-M   'P 1'
#
loop_
_entity.id
_entity.type
_entity.pdbx_description
1 polymer ?
#
loop_
_entity_poly.entity_id
_entity_poly.type
_entity_poly.pdbx_seq_one_letter_code
_entity_poly.pdbx_strand_id
1 'polypeptide(L)'
;MYIYLCAFINHGVGCYSVTLATNFVISSSSPFWSRSLSGMANYTPKNILITGAAGFIASHVANRLIRSYPDYKIVVLDKLDYCSNLKNLNPSRSSPNFKFVKGDIGSADLVNYLLITESIDTIMHFAAQTHVDNSFGNSFEFTKNNIYGTHVLLEACKVTGQIRRFIHVSTDEVYGETDEDAVVGNHEASQLLPTNPYSATKAGAEMLVMAYARSYGLPVITTRGNNVYGPNQFPEKLIPKFILLAMRGQPLPIHGDGSNVRSYLYCEDVAEAFEVILHKGEVGHVYNIGTKRERRVIDVAKDMCKLFNMDPDSSIKFVENRPFNDQRYFLDDEKLKSLGWSERTIWEEGLKKTIEWYTSNPNWWGDVSGALLPHPRMLMMPGGVDRLVDGPENAEFDSSNLAINTSQIGVQVPSSKTSVSSKKPALKFLIYGKTGWIGGLLGKLCEKQQIQYEYGKGRLEDRSQLLADIQTIKPTHVFNAAGVTGRPNVDWCESHKTETIRTNVSGTLNLADVCREHGLLMINFATGCIFEYDAKHPEGSGIGFKEEDTPNFIGSFYSKTKAMVEELLKEYDNVCTLRVRMPISSDLNNPRNFITKIARYNKVVNIPNSMTILDELLPISIEMAKRNLRGIWNFTNPGVVSHNEILEMYKKYINPEFKWVNFTLEEQAKVIVAPRSNNELDASKLKKEFPELMSIKESLIKYVFEPNKKH
;
A
#
# COMPACT_ATOMS: atom_id res chain seq x y z
N MET A 1 19.50 16.16 21.25
CA MET A 1 20.60 17.05 20.85
C MET A 1 21.83 16.65 21.65
N TYR A 2 22.64 15.75 21.11
CA TYR A 2 23.93 15.34 21.69
C TYR A 2 24.92 15.26 20.52
N ILE A 3 25.77 16.28 20.44
CA ILE A 3 26.96 16.33 19.59
C ILE A 3 28.09 15.81 20.49
N TYR A 4 28.72 14.70 20.12
CA TYR A 4 29.99 14.30 20.74
C TYR A 4 31.11 14.52 19.73
N LEU A 5 31.79 15.64 19.94
CA LEU A 5 33.13 15.95 19.51
C LEU A 5 34.08 15.06 20.34
N CYS A 6 34.90 14.22 19.71
CA CYS A 6 36.02 13.59 20.40
C CYS A 6 37.32 14.25 19.96
N ALA A 7 37.94 14.90 20.93
CA ALA A 7 39.19 15.62 20.84
C ALA A 7 40.38 14.67 20.68
N PHE A 8 41.34 15.09 19.87
CA PHE A 8 42.72 14.60 19.86
C PHE A 8 43.42 15.02 21.16
N ILE A 9 44.06 14.06 21.83
CA ILE A 9 45.09 14.33 22.84
C ILE A 9 46.46 14.02 22.22
N ASN A 10 47.27 15.07 22.17
CA ASN A 10 48.69 15.06 21.85
C ASN A 10 49.50 14.37 22.95
N HIS A 11 50.37 13.43 22.58
CA HIS A 11 51.69 13.29 23.17
C HIS A 11 52.72 13.27 22.04
N GLY A 12 53.69 14.17 22.14
CA GLY A 12 54.48 14.61 21.00
C GLY A 12 55.82 13.92 20.80
N VAL A 13 56.43 14.46 19.74
CA VAL A 13 57.86 14.54 19.41
C VAL A 13 58.48 13.33 18.71
N GLY A 14 58.64 13.49 17.40
CA GLY A 14 59.47 12.65 16.53
C GLY A 14 59.39 13.15 15.09
N CYS A 15 59.99 14.30 14.81
CA CYS A 15 60.03 14.90 13.48
C CYS A 15 61.08 14.17 12.63
N TYR A 16 60.65 13.36 11.65
CA TYR A 16 61.47 12.93 10.53
C TYR A 16 60.71 13.18 9.23
N SER A 17 61.21 14.15 8.46
CA SER A 17 60.85 14.33 7.05
C SER A 17 61.46 13.17 6.25
N VAL A 18 60.62 12.36 5.62
CA VAL A 18 61.05 11.46 4.54
C VAL A 18 60.03 11.56 3.41
N THR A 19 60.52 12.11 2.30
CA THR A 19 59.89 12.18 0.99
C THR A 19 59.49 10.78 0.51
N LEU A 20 58.19 10.52 0.35
CA LEU A 20 57.69 9.28 -0.22
C LEU A 20 57.70 9.37 -1.75
N ALA A 21 58.77 8.84 -2.34
CA ALA A 21 58.76 8.35 -3.71
C ALA A 21 57.84 7.12 -3.76
N THR A 22 56.73 7.23 -4.49
CA THR A 22 55.80 6.14 -4.75
C THR A 22 56.38 5.17 -5.77
N ASN A 23 56.97 4.09 -5.28
CA ASN A 23 57.11 2.83 -6.00
C ASN A 23 56.91 1.68 -5.01
N PHE A 24 55.65 1.28 -4.82
CA PHE A 24 55.33 -0.02 -4.25
C PHE A 24 54.28 -0.70 -5.12
N VAL A 25 54.78 -1.68 -5.87
CA VAL A 25 54.02 -2.74 -6.53
C VAL A 25 53.24 -3.48 -5.44
N ILE A 26 51.90 -3.36 -5.46
CA ILE A 26 51.03 -4.24 -4.69
C ILE A 26 50.68 -5.43 -5.58
N SER A 27 51.15 -6.61 -5.17
CA SER A 27 50.84 -7.89 -5.79
C SER A 27 49.34 -8.16 -5.77
N SER A 28 48.73 -8.27 -6.94
CA SER A 28 47.37 -8.74 -7.13
C SER A 28 47.33 -10.27 -7.09
N SER A 29 46.90 -10.83 -5.95
CA SER A 29 46.40 -12.20 -5.90
C SER A 29 45.40 -12.36 -4.75
N SER A 30 44.17 -11.91 -4.98
CA SER A 30 42.99 -12.37 -4.24
C SER A 30 42.24 -13.40 -5.11
N PRO A 31 41.88 -14.58 -4.57
CA PRO A 31 41.39 -15.70 -5.38
C PRO A 31 39.87 -15.65 -5.60
N PHE A 32 39.32 -14.51 -6.02
CA PHE A 32 37.88 -14.40 -6.32
C PHE A 32 37.54 -13.89 -7.73
N TRP A 33 38.53 -13.52 -8.54
CA TRP A 33 38.33 -13.12 -9.93
C TRP A 33 39.32 -13.82 -10.86
N SER A 34 39.18 -15.14 -10.99
CA SER A 34 39.74 -15.86 -12.14
C SER A 34 38.82 -17.00 -12.55
N ARG A 35 37.75 -16.66 -13.28
CA ARG A 35 37.05 -17.61 -14.13
C ARG A 35 37.08 -17.07 -15.56
N SER A 36 37.91 -17.74 -16.36
CA SER A 36 37.74 -18.04 -17.79
C SER A 36 36.87 -17.07 -18.61
N LEU A 37 37.50 -16.38 -19.56
CA LEU A 37 36.89 -15.83 -20.79
C LEU A 37 36.32 -16.95 -21.68
N SER A 38 35.38 -17.74 -21.15
CA SER A 38 34.49 -18.58 -21.94
C SER A 38 33.30 -17.71 -22.32
N GLY A 39 33.03 -17.60 -23.63
CA GLY A 39 32.12 -16.62 -24.25
C GLY A 39 30.87 -16.28 -23.43
N MET A 40 30.54 -14.98 -23.37
CA MET A 40 29.38 -14.44 -22.67
C MET A 40 28.11 -15.21 -23.06
N ALA A 41 27.74 -16.20 -22.26
CA ALA A 41 26.48 -16.88 -22.42
C ALA A 41 25.38 -15.85 -22.13
N ASN A 42 24.55 -15.56 -23.14
CA ASN A 42 23.38 -14.70 -22.95
C ASN A 42 22.53 -15.26 -21.80
N TYR A 43 22.12 -14.38 -20.87
CA TYR A 43 21.22 -14.79 -19.80
C TYR A 43 19.83 -15.03 -20.37
N THR A 44 19.24 -16.18 -20.05
CA THR A 44 17.86 -16.52 -20.44
C THR A 44 16.98 -16.54 -19.19
N PRO A 45 16.13 -15.52 -18.99
CA PRO A 45 15.12 -15.51 -17.93
C PRO A 45 14.12 -16.68 -18.11
N LYS A 46 13.50 -17.15 -17.02
CA LYS A 46 12.32 -18.04 -17.13
C LYS A 46 11.08 -17.41 -16.54
N ASN A 47 11.18 -16.92 -15.30
CA ASN A 47 10.06 -16.34 -14.56
C ASN A 47 10.41 -14.92 -14.13
N ILE A 48 9.76 -13.93 -14.77
CA ILE A 48 10.05 -12.51 -14.59
C ILE A 48 8.93 -11.84 -13.79
N LEU A 49 9.30 -11.16 -12.70
CA LEU A 49 8.42 -10.24 -12.00
C LEU A 49 8.65 -8.81 -12.49
N ILE A 50 7.63 -8.16 -13.04
CA ILE A 50 7.67 -6.75 -13.42
C ILE A 50 6.77 -5.95 -12.48
N THR A 51 7.36 -5.10 -11.64
CA THR A 51 6.59 -4.26 -10.71
C THR A 51 6.18 -2.96 -11.39
N GLY A 52 4.98 -2.43 -11.15
CA GLY A 52 4.53 -1.15 -11.72
C GLY A 52 4.07 -1.26 -13.18
N ALA A 53 3.77 -2.48 -13.67
CA ALA A 53 3.51 -2.75 -15.08
C ALA A 53 2.18 -2.20 -15.60
N ALA A 54 1.26 -1.75 -14.75
CA ALA A 54 0.07 -1.03 -15.21
C ALA A 54 0.37 0.46 -15.46
N GLY A 55 1.54 0.95 -15.08
CA GLY A 55 2.05 2.27 -15.42
C GLY A 55 2.56 2.37 -16.87
N PHE A 56 3.09 3.53 -17.23
CA PHE A 56 3.51 3.87 -18.59
C PHE A 56 4.63 2.95 -19.13
N ILE A 57 5.91 3.20 -18.77
CA ILE A 57 7.08 2.51 -19.37
C ILE A 57 7.00 0.99 -19.19
N ALA A 58 6.66 0.54 -17.98
CA ALA A 58 6.66 -0.87 -17.62
C ALA A 58 5.61 -1.68 -18.39
N SER A 59 4.49 -1.06 -18.81
CA SER A 59 3.49 -1.74 -19.65
C SER A 59 4.03 -2.04 -21.05
N HIS A 60 4.76 -1.10 -21.66
CA HIS A 60 5.43 -1.32 -22.95
C HIS A 60 6.46 -2.45 -22.86
N VAL A 61 7.28 -2.45 -21.80
CA VAL A 61 8.26 -3.51 -21.52
C VAL A 61 7.55 -4.86 -21.35
N ALA A 62 6.52 -4.94 -20.50
CA ALA A 62 5.77 -6.17 -20.29
C ALA A 62 5.15 -6.69 -21.59
N ASN A 63 4.42 -5.85 -22.32
CA ASN A 63 3.78 -6.22 -23.58
C ASN A 63 4.79 -6.69 -24.64
N ARG A 64 5.95 -6.05 -24.70
CA ARG A 64 7.03 -6.43 -25.60
C ARG A 64 7.61 -7.80 -25.24
N LEU A 65 7.90 -8.04 -23.96
CA LEU A 65 8.47 -9.32 -23.50
C LEU A 65 7.49 -10.48 -23.69
N ILE A 66 6.21 -10.29 -23.33
CA ILE A 66 5.18 -11.31 -23.47
C ILE A 66 5.01 -11.72 -24.94
N ARG A 67 4.97 -10.73 -25.84
CA ARG A 67 4.82 -10.96 -27.29
C ARG A 67 6.04 -11.64 -27.90
N SER A 68 7.25 -11.25 -27.48
CA SER A 68 8.50 -11.67 -28.15
C SER A 68 9.06 -12.97 -27.57
N TYR A 69 8.69 -13.31 -26.32
CA TYR A 69 9.21 -14.46 -25.59
C TYR A 69 8.06 -15.29 -24.97
N PRO A 70 7.35 -16.10 -25.77
CA PRO A 70 6.20 -16.88 -25.30
C PRO A 70 6.58 -17.91 -24.21
N ASP A 71 7.84 -18.34 -24.17
CA ASP A 71 8.35 -19.30 -23.18
C ASP A 71 8.66 -18.66 -21.82
N TYR A 72 8.71 -17.32 -21.73
CA TYR A 72 8.91 -16.62 -20.46
C TYR A 72 7.60 -16.45 -19.75
N LYS A 73 7.54 -16.79 -18.47
CA LYS A 73 6.41 -16.45 -17.60
C LYS A 73 6.59 -15.05 -17.05
N ILE A 74 5.65 -14.16 -17.38
CA ILE A 74 5.67 -12.76 -16.95
C ILE A 74 4.57 -12.55 -15.90
N VAL A 75 5.01 -12.30 -14.67
CA VAL A 75 4.14 -11.91 -13.55
C VAL A 75 4.28 -10.42 -13.36
N VAL A 76 3.17 -9.71 -13.36
CA VAL A 76 3.15 -8.26 -13.11
C VAL A 76 2.54 -7.96 -11.74
N LEU A 77 3.17 -7.07 -10.98
CA LEU A 77 2.71 -6.63 -9.66
C LEU A 77 2.48 -5.12 -9.67
N ASP A 78 1.23 -4.70 -9.42
CA ASP A 78 0.88 -3.28 -9.41
C ASP A 78 -0.21 -2.97 -8.39
N LYS A 79 -0.08 -1.84 -7.66
CA LYS A 79 -1.09 -1.42 -6.67
C LYS A 79 -2.30 -0.73 -7.30
N LEU A 80 -2.22 -0.38 -8.59
CA LEU A 80 -3.17 0.40 -9.36
C LEU A 80 -3.39 1.79 -8.75
N ASP A 81 -2.31 2.56 -8.69
CA ASP A 81 -2.34 3.97 -8.25
C ASP A 81 -2.91 4.89 -9.35
N TYR A 82 -3.02 6.19 -9.07
CA TYR A 82 -3.67 7.17 -9.96
C TYR A 82 -3.13 7.18 -11.40
N CYS A 83 -1.82 6.93 -11.58
CA CYS A 83 -1.15 6.91 -12.88
C CYS A 83 -1.03 5.51 -13.50
N SER A 84 -1.82 4.55 -13.00
CA SER A 84 -1.83 3.16 -13.43
C SER A 84 -3.16 2.79 -14.07
N ASN A 85 -3.13 2.03 -15.17
CA ASN A 85 -4.34 1.61 -15.86
C ASN A 85 -4.19 0.20 -16.44
N LEU A 86 -5.07 -0.71 -16.03
CA LEU A 86 -5.06 -2.10 -16.52
C LEU A 86 -5.22 -2.19 -18.05
N LYS A 87 -5.84 -1.19 -18.69
CA LYS A 87 -5.97 -1.16 -20.15
C LYS A 87 -4.61 -1.16 -20.85
N ASN A 88 -3.57 -0.63 -20.21
CA ASN A 88 -2.20 -0.64 -20.75
C ASN A 88 -1.66 -2.07 -20.96
N LEU A 89 -2.20 -3.06 -20.24
CA LEU A 89 -1.82 -4.47 -20.33
C LEU A 89 -2.79 -5.30 -21.18
N ASN A 90 -3.82 -4.68 -21.77
CA ASN A 90 -4.78 -5.38 -22.64
C ASN A 90 -4.12 -6.19 -23.78
N PRO A 91 -3.06 -5.69 -24.45
CA PRO A 91 -2.40 -6.47 -25.51
C PRO A 91 -1.90 -7.84 -25.05
N SER A 92 -1.60 -7.98 -23.76
CA SER A 92 -1.04 -9.21 -23.17
C SER A 92 -2.03 -9.99 -22.32
N ARG A 93 -3.22 -9.44 -22.05
CA ARG A 93 -4.16 -9.98 -21.06
C ARG A 93 -4.62 -11.42 -21.33
N SER A 94 -4.72 -11.81 -22.60
CA SER A 94 -5.12 -13.15 -23.03
C SER A 94 -3.94 -14.11 -23.22
N SER A 95 -2.71 -13.65 -23.03
CA SER A 95 -1.53 -14.48 -23.26
C SER A 95 -1.36 -15.51 -22.14
N PRO A 96 -1.09 -16.79 -22.45
CA PRO A 96 -1.00 -17.86 -21.44
C PRO A 96 0.18 -17.69 -20.49
N ASN A 97 1.19 -16.92 -20.90
CA ASN A 97 2.40 -16.64 -20.14
C ASN A 97 2.31 -15.33 -19.32
N PHE A 98 1.13 -14.71 -19.21
CA PHE A 98 0.89 -13.48 -18.46
C PHE A 98 0.08 -13.72 -17.18
N LYS A 99 0.51 -13.12 -16.07
CA LYS A 99 -0.25 -13.10 -14.81
C LYS A 99 -0.23 -11.71 -14.19
N PHE A 100 -1.42 -11.15 -13.92
CA PHE A 100 -1.57 -9.91 -13.18
C PHE A 100 -1.82 -10.16 -11.69
N VAL A 101 -1.10 -9.43 -10.83
CA VAL A 101 -1.28 -9.43 -9.38
C VAL A 101 -1.48 -8.00 -8.90
N LYS A 102 -2.65 -7.72 -8.34
CA LYS A 102 -2.90 -6.44 -7.67
C LYS A 102 -2.27 -6.45 -6.28
N GLY A 103 -1.35 -5.54 -6.01
CA GLY A 103 -0.74 -5.42 -4.68
C GLY A 103 0.37 -4.39 -4.59
N ASP A 104 0.79 -4.11 -3.36
CA ASP A 104 1.82 -3.13 -3.04
C ASP A 104 3.16 -3.84 -2.79
N ILE A 105 4.23 -3.34 -3.41
CA ILE A 105 5.60 -3.82 -3.17
C ILE A 105 6.06 -3.60 -1.72
N GLY A 106 5.44 -2.68 -0.98
CA GLY A 106 5.67 -2.49 0.45
C GLY A 106 5.13 -3.65 1.32
N SER A 107 4.39 -4.60 0.74
CA SER A 107 3.93 -5.82 1.42
C SER A 107 4.97 -6.93 1.30
N ALA A 108 5.81 -7.08 2.32
CA ALA A 108 6.83 -8.12 2.37
C ALA A 108 6.27 -9.53 2.17
N ASP A 109 5.12 -9.84 2.79
CA ASP A 109 4.46 -11.14 2.64
C ASP A 109 4.07 -11.44 1.18
N LEU A 110 3.45 -10.46 0.51
CA LEU A 110 3.04 -10.61 -0.88
C LEU A 110 4.25 -10.82 -1.78
N VAL A 111 5.30 -10.00 -1.60
CA VAL A 111 6.52 -10.11 -2.39
C VAL A 111 7.15 -11.48 -2.17
N ASN A 112 7.39 -11.90 -0.93
CA ASN A 112 7.96 -13.22 -0.62
C ASN A 112 7.11 -14.36 -1.19
N TYR A 113 5.78 -14.29 -1.04
CA TYR A 113 4.84 -15.25 -1.61
C TYR A 113 5.00 -15.34 -3.12
N LEU A 114 5.04 -14.22 -3.84
CA LEU A 114 5.17 -14.21 -5.29
C LEU A 114 6.52 -14.75 -5.75
N LEU A 115 7.62 -14.35 -5.11
CA LEU A 115 8.94 -14.86 -5.46
C LEU A 115 8.99 -16.39 -5.39
N ILE A 116 8.46 -16.97 -4.30
CA ILE A 116 8.47 -18.42 -4.08
C ILE A 116 7.47 -19.13 -5.01
N THR A 117 6.19 -18.75 -4.96
CA THR A 117 5.11 -19.48 -5.64
C THR A 117 5.17 -19.39 -7.16
N GLU A 118 5.66 -18.27 -7.68
CA GLU A 118 5.83 -18.11 -9.12
C GLU A 118 7.22 -18.54 -9.60
N SER A 119 8.10 -18.96 -8.67
CA SER A 119 9.49 -19.35 -8.92
C SER A 119 10.28 -18.27 -9.68
N ILE A 120 10.09 -17.01 -9.28
CA ILE A 120 10.68 -15.84 -9.94
C ILE A 120 12.22 -15.93 -9.89
N ASP A 121 12.87 -15.83 -11.05
CA ASP A 121 14.34 -15.76 -11.14
C ASP A 121 14.82 -14.35 -11.51
N THR A 122 13.95 -13.53 -12.09
CA THR A 122 14.29 -12.21 -12.60
C THR A 122 13.29 -11.18 -12.12
N ILE A 123 13.77 -10.03 -11.66
CA ILE A 123 12.91 -8.90 -11.29
C ILE A 123 13.27 -7.69 -12.15
N MET A 124 12.26 -7.03 -12.72
CA MET A 124 12.39 -5.72 -13.34
C MET A 124 11.54 -4.72 -12.54
N HIS A 125 12.21 -3.88 -11.75
CA HIS A 125 11.58 -3.06 -10.73
C HIS A 125 11.33 -1.62 -11.23
N PHE A 126 10.13 -1.37 -11.78
CA PHE A 126 9.67 -0.04 -12.24
C PHE A 126 8.77 0.70 -11.25
N ALA A 127 8.19 0.03 -10.25
CA ALA A 127 7.20 0.64 -9.37
C ALA A 127 7.81 1.79 -8.56
N ALA A 128 7.25 3.00 -8.73
CA ALA A 128 7.68 4.21 -8.05
C ALA A 128 6.59 5.30 -8.12
N GLN A 129 6.65 6.29 -7.24
CA GLN A 129 6.01 7.60 -7.46
C GLN A 129 7.00 8.54 -8.15
N THR A 130 6.54 9.28 -9.18
CA THR A 130 7.44 9.96 -10.14
C THR A 130 7.07 11.40 -10.51
N HIS A 131 6.04 12.00 -9.92
CA HIS A 131 5.66 13.38 -10.25
C HIS A 131 6.43 14.40 -9.39
N VAL A 132 7.40 15.10 -10.00
CA VAL A 132 8.31 16.02 -9.29
C VAL A 132 7.54 17.10 -8.49
N ASP A 133 6.56 17.80 -9.08
CA ASP A 133 5.79 18.82 -8.35
C ASP A 133 5.06 18.24 -7.12
N ASN A 134 4.57 17.00 -7.22
CA ASN A 134 3.86 16.35 -6.11
C ASN A 134 4.83 15.97 -4.97
N SER A 135 6.11 15.78 -5.28
CA SER A 135 7.11 15.38 -4.30
C SER A 135 7.44 16.48 -3.29
N PHE A 136 7.29 17.76 -3.66
CA PHE A 136 7.49 18.88 -2.72
C PHE A 136 6.41 18.94 -1.63
N GLY A 137 5.16 18.58 -1.96
CA GLY A 137 4.04 18.58 -1.02
C GLY A 137 3.79 17.24 -0.31
N ASN A 138 4.35 16.13 -0.81
CA ASN A 138 4.06 14.77 -0.32
C ASN A 138 5.31 13.87 -0.28
N SER A 139 6.47 14.43 0.09
CA SER A 139 7.77 13.74 0.06
C SER A 139 7.81 12.42 0.86
N PHE A 140 7.02 12.29 1.94
CA PHE A 140 6.95 11.06 2.73
C PHE A 140 6.39 9.87 1.93
N GLU A 141 5.37 10.08 1.09
CA GLU A 141 4.85 9.00 0.24
C GLU A 141 5.87 8.58 -0.83
N PHE A 142 6.70 9.50 -1.31
CA PHE A 142 7.81 9.16 -2.21
C PHE A 142 8.86 8.31 -1.49
N THR A 143 9.24 8.67 -0.26
CA THR A 143 10.13 7.83 0.57
C THR A 143 9.56 6.43 0.78
N LYS A 144 8.27 6.34 1.12
CA LYS A 144 7.60 5.06 1.35
C LYS A 144 7.54 4.18 0.09
N ASN A 145 7.12 4.75 -1.04
CA ASN A 145 6.98 3.99 -2.27
C ASN A 145 8.33 3.66 -2.91
N ASN A 146 9.25 4.63 -2.97
CA ASN A 146 10.50 4.47 -3.72
C ASN A 146 11.59 3.82 -2.87
N ILE A 147 11.79 4.24 -1.62
CA ILE A 147 12.86 3.68 -0.77
C ILE A 147 12.37 2.43 -0.05
N TYR A 148 11.33 2.54 0.77
CA TYR A 148 10.85 1.42 1.58
C TYR A 148 10.34 0.27 0.69
N GLY A 149 9.57 0.57 -0.36
CA GLY A 149 9.15 -0.43 -1.35
C GLY A 149 10.31 -1.19 -2.02
N THR A 150 11.37 -0.48 -2.44
CA THR A 150 12.59 -1.10 -2.97
C THR A 150 13.27 -1.97 -1.91
N HIS A 151 13.36 -1.48 -0.68
CA HIS A 151 13.99 -2.20 0.43
C HIS A 151 13.28 -3.53 0.73
N VAL A 152 11.95 -3.55 0.72
CA VAL A 152 11.15 -4.77 0.89
C VAL A 152 11.46 -5.79 -0.21
N LEU A 153 11.55 -5.35 -1.46
CA LEU A 153 11.95 -6.23 -2.57
C LEU A 153 13.36 -6.79 -2.37
N LEU A 154 14.33 -5.96 -1.99
CA LEU A 154 15.72 -6.38 -1.76
C LEU A 154 15.84 -7.41 -0.62
N GLU A 155 15.14 -7.19 0.50
CA GLU A 155 15.11 -8.16 1.60
C GLU A 155 14.46 -9.48 1.15
N ALA A 156 13.36 -9.45 0.40
CA ALA A 156 12.74 -10.65 -0.13
C ALA A 156 13.66 -11.41 -1.11
N CYS A 157 14.41 -10.69 -1.95
CA CYS A 157 15.42 -11.29 -2.83
C CYS A 157 16.52 -12.00 -2.04
N LYS A 158 17.02 -11.35 -0.98
CA LYS A 158 18.04 -11.90 -0.08
C LYS A 158 17.53 -13.14 0.65
N VAL A 159 16.31 -13.11 1.17
CA VAL A 159 15.71 -14.23 1.92
C VAL A 159 15.48 -15.44 1.01
N THR A 160 14.97 -15.23 -0.20
CA THR A 160 14.66 -16.33 -1.13
C THR A 160 15.90 -16.90 -1.83
N GLY A 161 16.93 -16.08 -2.07
CA GLY A 161 18.20 -16.52 -2.65
C GLY A 161 18.13 -17.08 -4.07
N GLN A 162 16.97 -16.99 -4.74
CA GLN A 162 16.73 -17.59 -6.06
C GLN A 162 16.86 -16.58 -7.22
N ILE A 163 16.96 -15.28 -6.91
CA ILE A 163 17.05 -14.23 -7.92
C ILE A 163 18.42 -14.27 -8.60
N ARG A 164 18.40 -14.35 -9.93
CA ARG A 164 19.56 -14.38 -10.80
C ARG A 164 19.80 -13.06 -11.50
N ARG A 165 18.78 -12.19 -11.56
CA ARG A 165 18.89 -10.83 -12.12
C ARG A 165 17.86 -9.89 -11.49
N PHE A 166 18.33 -8.78 -10.93
CA PHE A 166 17.48 -7.72 -10.38
C PHE A 166 17.76 -6.40 -11.12
N ILE A 167 16.86 -6.00 -12.02
CA ILE A 167 16.98 -4.75 -12.79
C ILE A 167 16.24 -3.65 -12.03
N HIS A 168 16.99 -2.72 -11.45
CA HIS A 168 16.45 -1.53 -10.79
C HIS A 168 16.30 -0.39 -11.80
N VAL A 169 15.10 0.16 -11.91
CA VAL A 169 14.83 1.29 -12.80
C VAL A 169 14.88 2.59 -12.03
N SER A 170 15.82 3.46 -12.42
CA SER A 170 16.03 4.79 -11.87
C SER A 170 15.94 5.86 -12.98
N THR A 171 16.44 7.05 -12.71
CA THR A 171 16.28 8.25 -13.54
C THR A 171 17.60 8.99 -13.68
N ASP A 172 17.77 9.76 -14.73
CA ASP A 172 18.88 10.72 -14.90
C ASP A 172 18.93 11.81 -13.81
N GLU A 173 17.79 12.23 -13.28
CA GLU A 173 17.69 13.26 -12.22
C GLU A 173 18.48 12.92 -10.93
N VAL A 174 18.90 11.67 -10.73
CA VAL A 174 19.77 11.29 -9.61
C VAL A 174 21.17 11.90 -9.71
N TYR A 175 21.64 12.22 -10.90
CA TYR A 175 22.91 12.92 -11.12
C TYR A 175 22.82 14.41 -10.76
N GLY A 176 21.59 14.96 -10.70
CA GLY A 176 21.36 16.40 -10.57
C GLY A 176 21.59 17.16 -11.87
N GLU A 177 21.62 18.48 -11.73
CA GLU A 177 21.79 19.42 -12.82
C GLU A 177 23.16 19.25 -13.51
N THR A 178 23.15 19.32 -14.84
CA THR A 178 24.37 19.34 -15.66
C THR A 178 24.65 20.75 -16.14
N ASP A 179 25.92 21.17 -16.11
CA ASP A 179 26.34 22.49 -16.59
C ASP A 179 25.91 22.71 -18.06
N GLU A 180 25.47 23.94 -18.39
CA GLU A 180 25.01 24.29 -19.73
C GLU A 180 26.11 24.09 -20.80
N ASP A 181 27.37 24.34 -20.43
CA ASP A 181 28.54 24.20 -21.33
C ASP A 181 29.13 22.77 -21.35
N ALA A 182 28.52 21.81 -20.66
CA ALA A 182 29.02 20.44 -20.62
C ALA A 182 29.00 19.80 -22.02
N VAL A 183 30.18 19.38 -22.48
CA VAL A 183 30.39 18.69 -23.77
C VAL A 183 30.15 17.18 -23.66
N VAL A 184 30.35 16.62 -22.47
CA VAL A 184 30.18 15.19 -22.17
C VAL A 184 29.08 15.05 -21.12
N GLY A 185 28.12 14.17 -21.39
CA GLY A 185 27.04 13.89 -20.46
C GLY A 185 27.51 13.07 -19.26
N ASN A 186 26.66 12.98 -18.24
CA ASN A 186 26.91 12.16 -17.08
C ASN A 186 27.00 10.68 -17.47
N HIS A 187 28.17 10.08 -17.25
CA HIS A 187 28.40 8.65 -17.43
C HIS A 187 28.03 7.89 -16.15
N GLU A 188 27.99 6.57 -16.19
CA GLU A 188 27.42 5.78 -15.09
C GLU A 188 28.18 5.84 -13.75
N ALA A 189 29.42 6.31 -13.78
CA ALA A 189 30.26 6.51 -12.60
C ALA A 189 30.22 7.96 -12.06
N SER A 190 29.44 8.85 -12.69
CA SER A 190 29.17 10.19 -12.15
C SER A 190 28.53 10.11 -10.76
N GLN A 191 28.80 11.12 -9.94
CA GLN A 191 28.26 11.23 -8.59
C GLN A 191 26.73 11.44 -8.62
N LEU A 192 26.03 10.88 -7.63
CA LEU A 192 24.60 11.15 -7.44
C LEU A 192 24.45 12.42 -6.61
N LEU A 193 23.86 13.46 -7.21
CA LEU A 193 23.63 14.78 -6.61
C LEU A 193 22.15 15.19 -6.79
N PRO A 194 21.19 14.42 -6.26
CA PRO A 194 19.77 14.70 -6.45
C PRO A 194 19.37 16.04 -5.84
N THR A 195 18.58 16.80 -6.60
CA THR A 195 18.21 18.20 -6.30
C THR A 195 16.78 18.39 -5.81
N ASN A 196 15.93 17.35 -5.89
CA ASN A 196 14.52 17.42 -5.51
C ASN A 196 14.06 16.18 -4.72
N PRO A 197 12.93 16.22 -3.98
CA PRO A 197 12.52 15.10 -3.13
C PRO A 197 12.30 13.80 -3.91
N TYR A 198 11.79 13.86 -5.14
CA TYR A 198 11.65 12.68 -5.99
C TYR A 198 13.02 12.08 -6.34
N SER A 199 13.93 12.84 -6.92
CA SER A 199 15.26 12.35 -7.31
C SER A 199 16.07 11.87 -6.10
N ALA A 200 15.91 12.52 -4.94
CA ALA A 200 16.54 12.09 -3.69
C ALA A 200 16.05 10.70 -3.25
N THR A 201 14.75 10.41 -3.40
CA THR A 201 14.21 9.09 -3.05
C THR A 201 14.64 8.00 -4.05
N LYS A 202 14.84 8.33 -5.32
CA LYS A 202 15.39 7.42 -6.33
C LYS A 202 16.86 7.12 -6.08
N ALA A 203 17.67 8.15 -5.78
CA ALA A 203 19.07 7.97 -5.38
C ALA A 203 19.19 7.17 -4.07
N GLY A 204 18.32 7.42 -3.08
CA GLY A 204 18.28 6.64 -1.84
C GLY A 204 17.94 5.16 -2.07
N ALA A 205 17.02 4.86 -2.99
CA ALA A 205 16.74 3.49 -3.40
C ALA A 205 17.94 2.83 -4.10
N GLU A 206 18.64 3.56 -4.98
CA GLU A 206 19.87 3.07 -5.62
C GLU A 206 20.97 2.74 -4.60
N MET A 207 21.16 3.59 -3.58
CA MET A 207 22.12 3.33 -2.51
C MET A 207 21.84 2.01 -1.79
N LEU A 208 20.57 1.68 -1.53
CA LEU A 208 20.19 0.38 -0.98
C LEU A 208 20.50 -0.76 -1.95
N VAL A 209 20.12 -0.63 -3.23
CA VAL A 209 20.41 -1.66 -4.25
C VAL A 209 21.91 -1.94 -4.33
N MET A 210 22.74 -0.89 -4.35
CA MET A 210 24.20 -1.01 -4.34
C MET A 210 24.73 -1.69 -3.08
N ALA A 211 24.23 -1.30 -1.91
CA ALA A 211 24.63 -1.88 -0.63
C ALA A 211 24.28 -3.38 -0.56
N TYR A 212 23.12 -3.77 -1.08
CA TYR A 212 22.68 -5.17 -1.08
C TYR A 212 23.47 -6.04 -2.06
N ALA A 213 23.82 -5.50 -3.22
CA ALA A 213 24.72 -6.19 -4.15
C ALA A 213 26.07 -6.47 -3.51
N ARG A 214 26.66 -5.47 -2.83
CA ARG A 214 27.98 -5.62 -2.17
C ARG A 214 27.93 -6.51 -0.94
N SER A 215 26.89 -6.40 -0.12
CA SER A 215 26.82 -7.06 1.19
C SER A 215 26.28 -8.49 1.10
N TYR A 216 25.40 -8.77 0.14
CA TYR A 216 24.69 -10.04 0.03
C TYR A 216 24.85 -10.72 -1.34
N GLY A 217 25.64 -10.14 -2.25
CA GLY A 217 25.88 -10.72 -3.57
C GLY A 217 24.66 -10.74 -4.49
N LEU A 218 23.65 -9.89 -4.25
CA LEU A 218 22.47 -9.83 -5.12
C LEU A 218 22.87 -9.42 -6.56
N PRO A 219 22.37 -10.11 -7.60
CA PRO A 219 22.78 -9.88 -8.96
C PRO A 219 22.04 -8.69 -9.60
N VAL A 220 22.40 -7.48 -9.17
CA VAL A 220 21.71 -6.24 -9.56
C VAL A 220 22.23 -5.66 -10.87
N ILE A 221 21.36 -5.00 -11.62
CA ILE A 221 21.68 -4.10 -12.72
C ILE A 221 20.87 -2.84 -12.49
N THR A 222 21.47 -1.67 -12.57
CA THR A 222 20.73 -0.40 -12.44
C THR A 222 20.60 0.26 -13.80
N THR A 223 19.46 0.86 -14.07
CA THR A 223 19.24 1.66 -15.29
C THR A 223 18.87 3.09 -14.90
N ARG A 224 19.36 4.08 -15.65
CA ARG A 224 19.04 5.50 -15.45
C ARG A 224 18.60 6.08 -16.78
N GLY A 225 17.32 6.43 -16.91
CA GLY A 225 16.74 6.88 -18.16
C GLY A 225 16.49 8.39 -18.22
N ASN A 226 16.55 8.97 -19.42
CA ASN A 226 16.00 10.30 -19.71
C ASN A 226 14.45 10.30 -19.71
N ASN A 227 13.85 11.46 -20.01
CA ASN A 227 12.40 11.58 -20.14
C ASN A 227 11.87 10.68 -21.26
N VAL A 228 10.91 9.83 -20.91
CA VAL A 228 10.23 8.95 -21.85
C VAL A 228 8.89 9.56 -22.25
N TYR A 229 8.50 9.42 -23.52
CA TYR A 229 7.20 9.85 -24.03
C TYR A 229 6.60 8.83 -25.00
N GLY A 230 5.28 8.85 -25.13
CA GLY A 230 4.58 7.88 -25.98
C GLY A 230 3.12 7.64 -25.60
N PRO A 231 2.46 6.70 -26.31
CA PRO A 231 1.17 6.14 -25.91
C PRO A 231 1.11 5.75 -24.43
N ASN A 232 -0.08 5.71 -23.82
CA ASN A 232 -0.24 5.23 -22.44
C ASN A 232 0.51 6.04 -21.35
N GLN A 233 0.98 7.25 -21.62
CA GLN A 233 1.52 8.14 -20.59
C GLN A 233 0.39 8.85 -19.81
N PHE A 234 0.52 9.04 -18.50
CA PHE A 234 -0.52 9.72 -17.72
C PHE A 234 -0.53 11.24 -18.04
N PRO A 235 -1.70 11.89 -18.26
CA PRO A 235 -1.78 13.28 -18.75
C PRO A 235 -1.37 14.43 -17.83
N GLU A 236 -0.56 14.16 -16.80
CA GLU A 236 0.11 15.20 -16.01
C GLU A 236 1.49 15.58 -16.58
N LYS A 237 2.08 14.68 -17.37
CA LYS A 237 3.40 14.87 -17.99
C LYS A 237 3.31 15.81 -19.19
N LEU A 238 4.41 16.49 -19.50
CA LEU A 238 4.47 17.60 -20.47
C LEU A 238 3.77 17.31 -21.81
N ILE A 239 4.25 16.29 -22.53
CA ILE A 239 3.77 15.95 -23.87
C ILE A 239 2.28 15.57 -23.87
N PRO A 240 1.80 14.62 -23.05
CA PRO A 240 0.38 14.27 -23.07
C PRO A 240 -0.53 15.40 -22.55
N LYS A 241 -0.05 16.22 -21.60
CA LYS A 241 -0.76 17.43 -21.18
C LYS A 241 -0.95 18.39 -22.36
N PHE A 242 0.12 18.67 -23.10
CA PHE A 242 0.04 19.57 -24.25
C PHE A 242 -0.85 19.03 -25.37
N ILE A 243 -0.76 17.73 -25.67
CA ILE A 243 -1.64 17.10 -26.67
C ILE A 243 -3.11 17.30 -26.27
N LEU A 244 -3.47 16.98 -25.03
CA LEU A 244 -4.86 17.09 -24.58
C LEU A 244 -5.35 18.55 -24.47
N LEU A 245 -4.49 19.50 -24.11
CA LEU A 245 -4.84 20.92 -24.10
C LEU A 245 -5.00 21.46 -25.53
N ALA A 246 -4.08 21.13 -26.43
CA ALA A 246 -4.15 21.51 -27.84
C ALA A 246 -5.41 20.94 -28.53
N MET A 247 -5.76 19.67 -28.26
CA MET A 247 -7.02 19.06 -28.72
C MET A 247 -8.27 19.82 -28.24
N ARG A 248 -8.19 20.55 -27.13
CA ARG A 248 -9.28 21.39 -26.58
C ARG A 248 -9.17 22.86 -26.99
N GLY A 249 -8.19 23.23 -27.81
CA GLY A 249 -7.90 24.63 -28.13
C GLY A 249 -7.51 25.46 -26.90
N GLN A 250 -6.99 24.82 -25.85
CA GLN A 250 -6.60 25.47 -24.60
C GLN A 250 -5.12 25.86 -24.61
N PRO A 251 -4.72 26.88 -23.83
CA PRO A 251 -3.33 27.29 -23.77
C PRO A 251 -2.41 26.22 -23.18
N LEU A 252 -1.15 26.17 -23.65
CA LEU A 252 -0.11 25.24 -23.23
C LEU A 252 0.73 25.89 -22.10
N PRO A 253 0.62 25.43 -20.85
CA PRO A 253 1.34 26.02 -19.73
C PRO A 253 2.82 25.58 -19.71
N ILE A 254 3.74 26.55 -19.61
CA ILE A 254 5.18 26.32 -19.47
C ILE A 254 5.64 26.89 -18.13
N HIS A 255 6.34 26.10 -17.33
CA HIS A 255 6.90 26.55 -16.06
C HIS A 255 8.13 27.44 -16.31
N GLY A 256 8.20 28.59 -15.63
CA GLY A 256 9.29 29.54 -15.83
C GLY A 256 9.27 30.13 -17.24
N ASP A 257 10.43 30.19 -17.90
CA ASP A 257 10.58 30.72 -19.25
C ASP A 257 10.67 29.64 -20.35
N GLY A 258 10.61 28.35 -19.96
CA GLY A 258 10.71 27.21 -20.86
C GLY A 258 12.10 26.96 -21.45
N SER A 259 13.14 27.61 -20.93
CA SER A 259 14.53 27.42 -21.36
C SER A 259 15.12 26.08 -20.94
N ASN A 260 14.52 25.40 -19.96
CA ASN A 260 14.96 24.09 -19.47
C ASN A 260 15.13 23.08 -20.62
N VAL A 261 16.28 22.42 -20.64
CA VAL A 261 16.71 21.46 -21.66
C VAL A 261 16.52 20.04 -21.16
N ARG A 262 15.91 19.18 -21.98
CA ARG A 262 15.69 17.77 -21.69
C ARG A 262 15.93 16.91 -22.92
N SER A 263 16.33 15.66 -22.71
CA SER A 263 16.34 14.61 -23.72
C SER A 263 15.03 13.80 -23.66
N TYR A 264 14.43 13.53 -24.83
CA TYR A 264 13.15 12.81 -24.94
C TYR A 264 13.32 11.53 -25.75
N LEU A 265 12.99 10.39 -25.15
CA LEU A 265 13.05 9.06 -25.79
C LEU A 265 11.66 8.48 -26.00
N TYR A 266 11.45 7.88 -27.17
CA TYR A 266 10.19 7.20 -27.49
C TYR A 266 10.06 5.89 -26.71
N CYS A 267 8.87 5.62 -26.17
CA CYS A 267 8.65 4.52 -25.22
C CYS A 267 8.97 3.11 -25.74
N GLU A 268 8.79 2.84 -27.03
CA GLU A 268 9.12 1.53 -27.62
C GLU A 268 10.63 1.32 -27.75
N ASP A 269 11.39 2.38 -28.04
CA ASP A 269 12.86 2.32 -28.08
C ASP A 269 13.41 2.08 -26.67
N VAL A 270 12.78 2.68 -25.65
CA VAL A 270 13.10 2.43 -24.23
C VAL A 270 12.71 1.00 -23.82
N ALA A 271 11.58 0.48 -24.29
CA ALA A 271 11.21 -0.91 -24.04
C ALA A 271 12.21 -1.89 -24.67
N GLU A 272 12.73 -1.58 -25.86
CA GLU A 272 13.84 -2.33 -26.48
C GLU A 272 15.12 -2.22 -25.65
N ALA A 273 15.46 -1.05 -25.09
CA ALA A 273 16.62 -0.90 -24.20
C ALA A 273 16.55 -1.87 -23.01
N PHE A 274 15.40 -1.95 -22.36
CA PHE A 274 15.17 -2.87 -21.25
C PHE A 274 15.27 -4.33 -21.66
N GLU A 275 14.81 -4.70 -22.85
CA GLU A 275 14.99 -6.04 -23.40
C GLU A 275 16.48 -6.36 -23.65
N VAL A 276 17.25 -5.42 -24.21
CA VAL A 276 18.69 -5.60 -24.46
C VAL A 276 19.43 -5.76 -23.14
N ILE A 277 19.17 -4.91 -22.15
CA ILE A 277 19.77 -4.98 -20.81
C ILE A 277 19.35 -6.27 -20.10
N LEU A 278 18.11 -6.71 -20.26
CA LEU A 278 17.60 -7.95 -19.68
C LEU A 278 18.38 -9.18 -20.15
N HIS A 279 18.89 -9.21 -21.38
CA HIS A 279 19.60 -10.38 -21.91
C HIS A 279 21.12 -10.22 -21.84
N LYS A 280 21.63 -9.04 -22.20
CA LYS A 280 23.06 -8.77 -22.40
C LYS A 280 23.70 -7.92 -21.31
N GLY A 281 22.90 -7.33 -20.41
CA GLY A 281 23.43 -6.53 -19.31
C GLY A 281 24.28 -7.35 -18.35
N GLU A 282 25.37 -6.76 -17.89
CA GLU A 282 26.29 -7.36 -16.92
C GLU A 282 25.84 -7.06 -15.50
N VAL A 283 25.86 -8.08 -14.64
CA VAL A 283 25.52 -7.93 -13.21
C VAL A 283 26.56 -7.04 -12.52
N GLY A 284 26.08 -6.16 -11.65
CA GLY A 284 26.88 -5.15 -10.94
C GLY A 284 27.03 -3.85 -11.72
N HIS A 285 26.56 -3.78 -12.97
CA HIS A 285 26.72 -2.62 -13.82
C HIS A 285 25.48 -1.73 -13.81
N VAL A 286 25.74 -0.45 -14.06
CA VAL A 286 24.72 0.56 -14.36
C VAL A 286 24.73 0.82 -15.87
N TYR A 287 23.56 1.12 -16.44
CA TYR A 287 23.39 1.52 -17.84
C TYR A 287 22.50 2.76 -17.96
N ASN A 288 23.03 3.80 -18.59
CA ASN A 288 22.25 4.98 -18.97
C ASN A 288 21.40 4.66 -20.23
N ILE A 289 20.11 5.01 -20.19
CA ILE A 289 19.18 4.91 -21.32
C ILE A 289 18.87 6.34 -21.76
N GLY A 290 19.67 6.88 -22.68
CA GLY A 290 19.63 8.29 -23.05
C GLY A 290 19.66 8.57 -24.53
N THR A 291 19.62 9.85 -24.87
CA THR A 291 19.92 10.36 -26.21
C THR A 291 20.69 11.67 -26.11
N LYS A 292 21.55 11.92 -27.10
CA LYS A 292 22.26 13.20 -27.27
C LYS A 292 21.38 14.28 -27.92
N ARG A 293 20.14 13.95 -28.28
CA ARG A 293 19.16 14.86 -28.90
C ARG A 293 18.38 15.61 -27.83
N GLU A 294 18.90 16.76 -27.45
CA GLU A 294 18.30 17.65 -26.46
C GLU A 294 17.27 18.61 -27.09
N ARG A 295 16.24 18.96 -26.33
CA ARG A 295 15.22 19.95 -26.70
C ARG A 295 14.85 20.81 -25.50
N ARG A 296 14.58 22.10 -25.74
CA ARG A 296 14.00 22.95 -24.71
C ARG A 296 12.50 22.69 -24.59
N VAL A 297 11.96 22.92 -23.40
CA VAL A 297 10.51 22.81 -23.16
C VAL A 297 9.70 23.71 -24.11
N ILE A 298 10.21 24.92 -24.39
CA ILE A 298 9.58 25.84 -25.34
C ILE A 298 9.54 25.31 -26.78
N ASP A 299 10.57 24.57 -27.21
CA ASP A 299 10.62 24.02 -28.56
C ASP A 299 9.60 22.88 -28.71
N VAL A 300 9.39 22.08 -27.65
CA VAL A 300 8.33 21.06 -27.60
C VAL A 300 6.94 21.69 -27.71
N ALA A 301 6.70 22.81 -27.03
CA ALA A 301 5.42 23.53 -27.11
C ALA A 301 5.18 24.10 -28.52
N LYS A 302 6.21 24.66 -29.16
CA LYS A 302 6.14 25.16 -30.54
C LYS A 302 5.88 24.04 -31.54
N ASP A 303 6.51 22.87 -31.36
CA ASP A 303 6.24 21.69 -32.17
C ASP A 303 4.77 21.22 -32.03
N MET A 304 4.21 21.28 -30.81
CA MET A 304 2.78 21.04 -30.58
C MET A 304 1.88 22.05 -31.29
N CYS A 305 2.13 23.34 -31.13
CA CYS A 305 1.37 24.39 -31.83
C CYS A 305 1.37 24.17 -33.34
N LYS A 306 2.55 23.85 -33.93
CA LYS A 306 2.67 23.56 -35.36
C LYS A 306 1.82 22.35 -35.79
N LEU A 307 1.83 21.26 -35.02
CA LEU A 307 1.10 20.03 -35.35
C LEU A 307 -0.42 20.17 -35.19
N PHE A 308 -0.88 21.05 -34.29
CA PHE A 308 -2.29 21.35 -34.06
C PHE A 308 -2.78 22.60 -34.81
N ASN A 309 -1.93 23.22 -35.64
CA ASN A 309 -2.22 24.46 -36.37
C ASN A 309 -2.69 25.61 -35.45
N MET A 310 -2.03 25.75 -34.31
CA MET A 310 -2.26 26.80 -33.31
C MET A 310 -1.16 27.85 -33.40
N ASP A 311 -1.50 29.11 -33.12
CA ASP A 311 -0.51 30.20 -33.04
C ASP A 311 0.27 30.12 -31.70
N PRO A 312 1.61 29.96 -31.73
CA PRO A 312 2.42 29.87 -30.52
C PRO A 312 2.29 31.08 -29.58
N ASP A 313 2.18 32.29 -30.12
CA ASP A 313 2.20 33.54 -29.33
C ASP A 313 0.95 33.69 -28.45
N SER A 314 -0.20 33.27 -28.95
CA SER A 314 -1.46 33.25 -28.20
C SER A 314 -1.64 31.99 -27.35
N SER A 315 -1.11 30.85 -27.81
CA SER A 315 -1.36 29.52 -27.21
C SER A 315 -0.41 29.17 -26.07
N ILE A 316 0.83 29.64 -26.07
CA ILE A 316 1.79 29.32 -25.01
C ILE A 316 1.60 30.28 -23.83
N LYS A 317 1.52 29.76 -22.61
CA LYS A 317 1.38 30.56 -21.39
C LYS A 317 2.45 30.20 -20.37
N PHE A 318 3.27 31.17 -20.01
CA PHE A 318 4.22 31.01 -18.92
C PHE A 318 3.49 31.05 -17.58
N VAL A 319 3.81 30.12 -16.70
CA VAL A 319 3.27 30.00 -15.35
C VAL A 319 4.41 30.02 -14.34
N GLU A 320 4.07 30.07 -13.06
CA GLU A 320 5.04 30.04 -11.97
C GLU A 320 6.01 28.85 -12.12
N ASN A 321 7.28 29.08 -11.82
CA ASN A 321 8.26 28.00 -11.86
C ASN A 321 8.08 27.07 -10.66
N ARG A 322 8.64 25.86 -10.73
CA ARG A 322 8.71 24.98 -9.56
C ARG A 322 9.62 25.60 -8.50
N PRO A 323 9.46 25.20 -7.21
CA PRO A 323 10.39 25.61 -6.15
C PRO A 323 11.85 25.32 -6.48
N PHE A 324 12.11 24.23 -7.22
CA PHE A 324 13.41 23.92 -7.81
C PHE A 324 13.21 23.17 -9.13
N ASN A 325 13.91 23.58 -10.19
CA ASN A 325 13.82 22.95 -11.52
C ASN A 325 15.17 23.02 -12.24
N ASP A 326 15.86 21.89 -12.32
CA ASP A 326 17.18 21.78 -12.95
C ASP A 326 17.13 22.27 -14.40
N GLN A 327 18.15 23.02 -14.81
CA GLN A 327 18.17 23.61 -16.14
C GLN A 327 18.36 22.56 -17.23
N ARG A 328 19.29 21.63 -17.04
CA ARG A 328 19.67 20.62 -18.04
C ARG A 328 19.98 19.27 -17.41
N TYR A 329 19.56 18.19 -18.06
CA TYR A 329 20.00 16.83 -17.77
C TYR A 329 20.61 16.23 -19.04
N PHE A 330 21.89 15.89 -18.99
CA PHE A 330 22.62 15.34 -20.13
C PHE A 330 23.31 14.03 -19.75
N LEU A 331 23.02 12.95 -20.47
CA LEU A 331 23.54 11.61 -20.22
C LEU A 331 24.53 11.16 -21.31
N ASP A 332 25.53 10.39 -20.90
CA ASP A 332 26.31 9.54 -21.81
C ASP A 332 25.69 8.14 -21.89
N ASP A 333 25.33 7.69 -23.10
CA ASP A 333 24.64 6.44 -23.40
C ASP A 333 25.52 5.42 -24.16
N GLU A 334 26.82 5.70 -24.36
CA GLU A 334 27.72 4.85 -25.16
C GLU A 334 27.85 3.42 -24.61
N LYS A 335 27.76 3.24 -23.29
CA LYS A 335 27.83 1.92 -22.66
C LYS A 335 26.67 1.02 -23.09
N LEU A 336 25.45 1.55 -23.14
CA LEU A 336 24.29 0.79 -23.61
C LEU A 336 24.35 0.52 -25.12
N LYS A 337 24.84 1.49 -25.90
CA LYS A 337 25.07 1.30 -27.34
C LYS A 337 26.04 0.15 -27.64
N SER A 338 27.07 -0.01 -26.82
CA SER A 338 28.01 -1.12 -26.94
C SER A 338 27.35 -2.51 -26.76
N LEU A 339 26.19 -2.61 -26.10
CA LEU A 339 25.39 -3.84 -26.02
C LEU A 339 24.54 -4.11 -27.27
N GLY A 340 24.54 -3.17 -28.23
CA GLY A 340 23.80 -3.25 -29.48
C GLY A 340 22.40 -2.63 -29.45
N TRP A 341 22.14 -1.71 -28.50
CA TRP A 341 20.94 -0.88 -28.53
C TRP A 341 21.21 0.46 -29.23
N SER A 342 20.22 1.00 -29.93
CA SER A 342 20.27 2.34 -30.50
C SER A 342 18.87 2.91 -30.63
N GLU A 343 18.70 4.22 -30.37
CA GLU A 343 17.46 4.96 -30.67
C GLU A 343 17.09 4.79 -32.15
N ARG A 344 15.85 4.37 -32.44
CA ARG A 344 15.36 4.12 -33.80
C ARG A 344 14.35 5.17 -34.25
N THR A 345 13.56 5.66 -33.31
CA THR A 345 12.43 6.55 -33.58
C THR A 345 12.89 8.00 -33.49
N ILE A 346 12.83 8.72 -34.61
CA ILE A 346 13.09 10.17 -34.60
C ILE A 346 11.95 10.93 -33.93
N TRP A 347 12.24 12.13 -33.40
CA TRP A 347 11.30 12.96 -32.65
C TRP A 347 9.96 13.17 -33.37
N GLU A 348 10.01 13.56 -34.65
CA GLU A 348 8.83 13.91 -35.44
C GLU A 348 7.89 12.71 -35.59
N GLU A 349 8.45 11.51 -35.79
CA GLU A 349 7.71 10.27 -35.92
C GLU A 349 7.10 9.83 -34.58
N GLY A 350 7.91 9.81 -33.51
CA GLY A 350 7.44 9.42 -32.19
C GLY A 350 6.35 10.35 -31.67
N LEU A 351 6.50 11.66 -31.91
CA LEU A 351 5.52 12.66 -31.52
C LEU A 351 4.20 12.50 -32.27
N LYS A 352 4.26 12.25 -33.59
CA LYS A 352 3.08 11.95 -34.40
C LYS A 352 2.35 10.71 -33.91
N LYS A 353 3.06 9.59 -33.68
CA LYS A 353 2.47 8.36 -33.11
C LYS A 353 1.82 8.61 -31.75
N THR A 354 2.42 9.47 -30.93
CA THR A 354 1.90 9.83 -29.61
C THR A 354 0.59 10.61 -29.75
N ILE A 355 0.54 11.63 -30.61
CA ILE A 355 -0.67 12.41 -30.91
C ILE A 355 -1.78 11.50 -31.44
N GLU A 356 -1.49 10.68 -32.45
CA GLU A 356 -2.44 9.76 -33.06
C GLU A 356 -3.08 8.84 -32.01
N TRP A 357 -2.28 8.36 -31.05
CA TRP A 357 -2.79 7.52 -29.96
C TRP A 357 -3.75 8.28 -29.04
N TYR A 358 -3.41 9.49 -28.57
CA TYR A 358 -4.31 10.28 -27.71
C TYR A 358 -5.59 10.70 -28.43
N THR A 359 -5.50 11.05 -29.71
CA THR A 359 -6.65 11.37 -30.55
C THR A 359 -7.58 10.17 -30.72
N SER A 360 -7.02 8.97 -30.85
CA SER A 360 -7.79 7.73 -30.97
C SER A 360 -8.31 7.18 -29.63
N ASN A 361 -7.76 7.65 -28.50
CA ASN A 361 -8.04 7.14 -27.16
C ASN A 361 -8.37 8.27 -26.14
N PRO A 362 -9.31 9.19 -26.44
CA PRO A 362 -9.54 10.38 -25.62
C PRO A 362 -10.00 10.07 -24.19
N ASN A 363 -10.69 8.94 -23.99
CA ASN A 363 -11.26 8.53 -22.71
C ASN A 363 -10.42 7.44 -22.00
N TRP A 364 -9.15 7.26 -22.39
CA TRP A 364 -8.33 6.17 -21.84
C TRP A 364 -8.21 6.23 -20.31
N TRP A 365 -7.96 7.43 -19.80
CA TRP A 365 -7.67 7.75 -18.39
C TRP A 365 -8.87 8.25 -17.59
N GLY A 366 -10.06 8.35 -18.20
CA GLY A 366 -11.24 8.93 -17.54
C GLY A 366 -11.11 10.45 -17.37
N ASP A 367 -11.58 10.99 -16.25
CA ASP A 367 -11.44 12.42 -15.94
C ASP A 367 -10.00 12.79 -15.57
N VAL A 368 -9.40 13.63 -16.42
CA VAL A 368 -8.02 14.11 -16.28
C VAL A 368 -7.96 15.61 -16.03
N SER A 369 -9.08 16.28 -15.73
CA SER A 369 -9.16 17.74 -15.61
C SER A 369 -8.15 18.28 -14.59
N GLY A 370 -7.99 17.60 -13.45
CA GLY A 370 -6.99 17.97 -12.44
C GLY A 370 -5.53 17.78 -12.88
N ALA A 371 -5.25 16.81 -13.76
CA ALA A 371 -3.91 16.55 -14.28
C ALA A 371 -3.44 17.62 -15.28
N LEU A 372 -4.40 18.30 -15.92
CA LEU A 372 -4.14 19.33 -16.93
C LEU A 372 -3.88 20.72 -16.33
N LEU A 373 -4.05 20.89 -15.02
CA LEU A 373 -3.64 22.11 -14.33
C LEU A 373 -2.12 22.33 -14.49
N PRO A 374 -1.64 23.59 -14.54
CA PRO A 374 -0.21 23.87 -14.64
C PRO A 374 0.59 23.20 -13.52
N HIS A 375 0.16 23.40 -12.26
CA HIS A 375 0.65 22.69 -11.08
C HIS A 375 -0.44 21.74 -10.55
N PRO A 376 -0.47 20.47 -10.99
CA PRO A 376 -1.39 19.50 -10.42
C PRO A 376 -1.08 19.38 -8.92
N ARG A 377 -2.05 19.74 -8.07
CA ARG A 377 -2.04 19.30 -6.68
C ARG A 377 -2.82 18.00 -6.63
N MET A 378 -2.35 17.03 -5.85
CA MET A 378 -3.12 15.80 -5.62
C MET A 378 -4.47 16.16 -4.97
N LEU A 379 -5.49 16.38 -5.79
CA LEU A 379 -6.86 16.04 -5.44
C LEU A 379 -6.83 14.52 -5.30
N MET A 380 -7.05 14.02 -4.08
CA MET A 380 -7.47 12.63 -3.94
C MET A 380 -8.79 12.49 -4.70
N MET A 381 -8.72 12.06 -5.96
CA MET A 381 -9.90 11.74 -6.76
C MET A 381 -10.66 10.63 -6.02
N PRO A 382 -11.95 10.81 -5.69
CA PRO A 382 -12.76 9.73 -5.16
C PRO A 382 -12.77 8.60 -6.19
N GLY A 383 -12.53 7.37 -5.72
CA GLY A 383 -12.47 6.20 -6.58
C GLY A 383 -13.62 6.13 -7.58
N GLY A 384 -13.28 5.84 -8.84
CA GLY A 384 -14.24 5.63 -9.90
C GLY A 384 -15.27 4.58 -9.52
N VAL A 385 -16.51 5.04 -9.36
CA VAL A 385 -17.72 4.23 -9.51
C VAL A 385 -18.40 4.82 -10.74
N ASP A 386 -18.57 3.98 -11.77
CA ASP A 386 -19.32 4.31 -12.97
C ASP A 386 -20.67 4.94 -12.58
N ARG A 387 -20.90 6.20 -12.98
CA ARG A 387 -22.23 6.81 -12.98
C ARG A 387 -22.85 6.58 -14.35
N LEU A 388 -23.80 5.65 -14.41
CA LEU A 388 -24.81 5.65 -15.44
C LEU A 388 -25.65 6.92 -15.28
N VAL A 389 -25.73 7.68 -16.37
CA VAL A 389 -26.49 8.91 -16.52
C VAL A 389 -27.95 8.54 -16.78
N ASP A 390 -28.87 9.17 -16.03
CA ASP A 390 -30.12 9.73 -16.55
C ASP A 390 -30.47 10.93 -15.64
N GLY A 391 -30.50 12.14 -16.24
CA GLY A 391 -30.62 13.45 -15.54
C GLY A 391 -32.08 13.91 -15.35
N PRO A 392 -32.38 15.22 -15.45
CA PRO A 392 -31.59 16.40 -15.09
C PRO A 392 -32.34 17.25 -14.04
N GLU A 393 -31.66 18.13 -13.28
CA GLU A 393 -32.22 19.45 -12.94
C GLU A 393 -31.22 20.38 -12.22
N ASN A 394 -31.04 21.53 -12.88
CA ASN A 394 -30.59 22.85 -12.45
C ASN A 394 -30.61 23.16 -10.94
N ALA A 395 -29.47 23.63 -10.42
CA ALA A 395 -29.45 24.67 -9.39
C ALA A 395 -28.10 25.41 -9.41
N GLU A 396 -28.17 26.70 -9.73
CA GLU A 396 -27.09 27.68 -9.69
C GLU A 396 -26.54 27.81 -8.26
N PHE A 397 -25.21 27.84 -8.12
CA PHE A 397 -24.53 28.17 -6.88
C PHE A 397 -24.15 29.66 -6.92
N ASP A 398 -24.86 30.48 -6.15
CA ASP A 398 -24.45 31.85 -5.84
C ASP A 398 -23.68 31.88 -4.52
N SER A 399 -22.56 32.58 -4.54
CA SER A 399 -21.58 32.69 -3.48
C SER A 399 -21.71 34.06 -2.81
N SER A 400 -22.19 34.13 -1.57
CA SER A 400 -21.86 35.27 -0.72
C SER A 400 -22.03 35.03 0.77
N ASN A 401 -21.03 35.54 1.51
CA ASN A 401 -21.08 36.04 2.88
C ASN A 401 -20.90 35.07 4.05
N LEU A 402 -19.62 34.85 4.35
CA LEU A 402 -19.08 34.81 5.72
C LEU A 402 -19.40 36.12 6.47
N ALA A 403 -20.05 36.02 7.63
CA ALA A 403 -19.91 37.02 8.68
C ALA A 403 -20.10 36.36 10.06
N ILE A 404 -19.02 36.43 10.84
CA ILE A 404 -18.94 36.08 12.26
C ILE A 404 -19.68 37.15 13.05
N ASN A 405 -20.52 36.76 14.00
CA ASN A 405 -20.87 37.64 15.11
C ASN A 405 -21.04 36.86 16.42
N THR A 406 -20.13 37.18 17.34
CA THR A 406 -20.14 36.87 18.77
C THR A 406 -21.06 37.82 19.52
N SER A 407 -21.95 37.31 20.39
CA SER A 407 -22.25 37.95 21.67
C SER A 407 -23.19 37.13 22.57
N GLN A 408 -22.67 36.88 23.77
CA GLN A 408 -23.30 37.06 25.08
C GLN A 408 -24.31 36.05 25.66
N ILE A 409 -23.84 35.55 26.81
CA ILE A 409 -24.44 34.82 27.91
C ILE A 409 -25.65 35.56 28.50
N GLY A 410 -26.73 34.83 28.78
CA GLY A 410 -27.83 35.26 29.64
C GLY A 410 -28.47 34.04 30.33
N VAL A 411 -28.32 33.97 31.65
CA VAL A 411 -28.85 32.93 32.53
C VAL A 411 -30.33 33.22 32.85
N GLN A 412 -31.21 32.23 32.72
CA GLN A 412 -32.53 32.21 33.38
C GLN A 412 -32.94 30.77 33.76
N VAL A 413 -33.46 30.62 34.98
CA VAL A 413 -33.98 29.40 35.63
C VAL A 413 -35.30 29.81 36.32
N PRO A 414 -36.26 28.91 36.64
CA PRO A 414 -37.10 28.07 35.77
C PRO A 414 -38.61 28.34 36.01
N SER A 415 -39.51 27.80 35.19
CA SER A 415 -40.93 27.67 35.58
C SER A 415 -41.51 26.28 35.31
N SER A 416 -42.08 25.75 36.40
CA SER A 416 -43.18 24.78 36.53
C SER A 416 -43.30 23.58 35.58
N LYS A 417 -42.94 22.42 36.16
CA LYS A 417 -43.42 21.05 35.94
C LYS A 417 -44.70 20.92 35.10
N THR A 418 -44.55 20.25 33.95
CA THR A 418 -45.61 19.44 33.36
C THR A 418 -45.07 18.02 33.24
N SER A 419 -45.85 17.05 33.71
CA SER A 419 -45.55 15.62 33.68
C SER A 419 -45.46 15.12 32.24
N VAL A 420 -44.24 14.87 31.75
CA VAL A 420 -44.01 14.24 30.46
C VAL A 420 -43.61 12.79 30.70
N SER A 421 -44.37 11.87 30.11
CA SER A 421 -44.02 10.45 30.02
C SER A 421 -42.59 10.31 29.51
N SER A 422 -41.70 9.69 30.29
CA SER A 422 -40.30 9.47 29.94
C SER A 422 -40.18 8.45 28.80
N LYS A 423 -40.40 8.90 27.56
CA LYS A 423 -39.87 8.18 26.39
C LYS A 423 -38.35 8.16 26.55
N LYS A 424 -37.77 6.96 26.71
CA LYS A 424 -36.31 6.80 26.67
C LYS A 424 -35.79 7.52 25.41
N PRO A 425 -34.71 8.33 25.52
CA PRO A 425 -34.17 9.02 24.35
C PRO A 425 -33.85 8.01 23.25
N ALA A 426 -34.17 8.36 22.00
CA ALA A 426 -33.87 7.53 20.85
C ALA A 426 -32.36 7.26 20.81
N LEU A 427 -31.99 6.00 20.58
CA LEU A 427 -30.58 5.60 20.53
C LEU A 427 -29.88 6.25 19.35
N LYS A 428 -28.68 6.76 19.59
CA LYS A 428 -27.81 7.30 18.57
C LYS A 428 -26.41 6.77 18.78
N PHE A 429 -25.86 6.05 17.81
CA PHE A 429 -24.55 5.42 17.94
C PHE A 429 -23.47 6.19 17.19
N LEU A 430 -22.31 6.35 17.83
CA LEU A 430 -21.09 6.79 17.16
C LEU A 430 -20.19 5.57 16.94
N ILE A 431 -19.89 5.27 15.67
CA ILE A 431 -19.13 4.06 15.30
C ILE A 431 -17.75 4.45 14.80
N TYR A 432 -16.69 3.91 15.40
CA TYR A 432 -15.33 3.98 14.88
C TYR A 432 -14.97 2.68 14.14
N GLY A 433 -14.23 2.81 13.04
CA GLY A 433 -13.82 1.67 12.22
C GLY A 433 -14.65 1.44 10.95
N LYS A 434 -15.15 2.50 10.30
CA LYS A 434 -15.97 2.46 9.07
C LYS A 434 -15.43 1.53 7.98
N THR A 435 -14.12 1.56 7.72
CA THR A 435 -13.45 0.73 6.69
C THR A 435 -13.07 -0.68 7.21
N GLY A 436 -13.28 -0.93 8.49
CA GLY A 436 -13.15 -2.22 9.16
C GLY A 436 -14.34 -3.14 8.86
N TRP A 437 -14.14 -4.44 9.02
CA TRP A 437 -15.17 -5.43 8.70
C TRP A 437 -16.36 -5.34 9.64
N ILE A 438 -16.10 -5.37 10.96
CA ILE A 438 -17.13 -5.25 12.00
C ILE A 438 -17.81 -3.87 11.94
N GLY A 439 -17.04 -2.78 11.85
CA GLY A 439 -17.59 -1.42 11.79
C GLY A 439 -18.50 -1.18 10.57
N GLY A 440 -18.18 -1.76 9.41
CA GLY A 440 -19.05 -1.75 8.24
C GLY A 440 -20.34 -2.56 8.44
N LEU A 441 -20.26 -3.75 9.05
CA LEU A 441 -21.44 -4.57 9.36
C LEU A 441 -22.35 -3.92 10.40
N LEU A 442 -21.78 -3.25 11.41
CA LEU A 442 -22.56 -2.51 12.41
C LEU A 442 -23.37 -1.38 11.80
N GLY A 443 -22.82 -0.62 10.85
CA GLY A 443 -23.58 0.41 10.13
C GLY A 443 -24.80 -0.18 9.40
N LYS A 444 -24.59 -1.26 8.64
CA LYS A 444 -25.68 -1.99 7.96
C LYS A 444 -26.73 -2.51 8.94
N LEU A 445 -26.33 -2.99 10.11
CA LEU A 445 -27.25 -3.44 11.15
C LEU A 445 -28.03 -2.27 11.76
N CYS A 446 -27.40 -1.12 11.98
CA CYS A 446 -28.08 0.08 12.45
C CYS A 446 -29.11 0.57 11.44
N GLU A 447 -28.79 0.58 10.15
CA GLU A 447 -29.74 0.89 9.06
C GLU A 447 -30.93 -0.06 9.08
N LYS A 448 -30.67 -1.38 9.14
CA LYS A 448 -31.71 -2.41 9.16
C LYS A 448 -32.61 -2.31 10.39
N GLN A 449 -32.07 -1.91 11.54
CA GLN A 449 -32.81 -1.75 12.80
C GLN A 449 -33.35 -0.32 13.00
N GLN A 450 -33.17 0.58 12.02
CA GLN A 450 -33.58 1.98 12.10
C GLN A 450 -33.00 2.72 13.32
N ILE A 451 -31.77 2.39 13.71
CA ILE A 451 -31.04 3.06 14.80
C ILE A 451 -30.22 4.18 14.17
N GLN A 452 -30.35 5.40 14.71
CA GLN A 452 -29.54 6.52 14.26
C GLN A 452 -28.07 6.25 14.54
N TYR A 453 -27.21 6.47 13.56
CA TYR A 453 -25.78 6.30 13.75
C TYR A 453 -24.98 7.25 12.87
N GLU A 454 -23.76 7.53 13.30
CA GLU A 454 -22.76 8.28 12.55
C GLU A 454 -21.41 7.59 12.67
N TYR A 455 -20.56 7.77 11.67
CA TYR A 455 -19.18 7.30 11.73
C TYR A 455 -18.26 8.40 12.25
N GLY A 456 -17.35 8.05 13.17
CA GLY A 456 -16.28 8.95 13.61
C GLY A 456 -15.36 9.32 12.44
N LYS A 457 -14.93 10.58 12.42
CA LYS A 457 -14.05 11.13 11.37
C LYS A 457 -12.58 11.06 11.77
N GLY A 458 -12.29 11.06 13.07
CA GLY A 458 -10.94 11.08 13.62
C GLY A 458 -10.21 9.74 13.67
N ARG A 459 -8.89 9.83 13.81
CA ARG A 459 -8.05 8.74 14.32
C ARG A 459 -8.18 8.68 15.84
N LEU A 460 -8.12 7.49 16.43
CA LEU A 460 -8.35 7.32 17.86
C LEU A 460 -7.27 8.00 18.73
N GLU A 461 -6.07 8.17 18.19
CA GLU A 461 -4.99 8.90 18.85
C GLU A 461 -5.20 10.43 18.87
N ASP A 462 -6.10 10.98 18.04
CA ASP A 462 -6.41 12.40 17.99
C ASP A 462 -7.58 12.74 18.92
N ARG A 463 -7.23 13.01 20.19
CA ARG A 463 -8.22 13.32 21.24
C ARG A 463 -9.12 14.50 20.87
N SER A 464 -8.58 15.55 20.27
CA SER A 464 -9.34 16.76 19.91
C SER A 464 -10.43 16.44 18.90
N GLN A 465 -10.13 15.59 17.91
CA GLN A 465 -11.14 15.14 16.96
C GLN A 465 -12.20 14.22 17.61
N LEU A 466 -11.82 13.34 18.55
CA LEU A 466 -12.79 12.52 19.28
C LEU A 466 -13.80 13.38 20.07
N LEU A 467 -13.31 14.44 20.72
CA LEU A 467 -14.15 15.41 21.42
C LEU A 467 -15.09 16.12 20.46
N ALA A 468 -14.58 16.58 19.31
CA ALA A 468 -15.39 17.23 18.28
C ALA A 468 -16.47 16.30 17.71
N ASP A 469 -16.15 15.03 17.47
CA ASP A 469 -17.08 14.02 16.98
C ASP A 469 -18.22 13.82 18.00
N ILE A 470 -17.91 13.67 19.29
CA ILE A 470 -18.93 13.50 20.35
C ILE A 470 -19.79 14.74 20.52
N GLN A 471 -19.20 15.93 20.54
CA GLN A 471 -19.92 17.20 20.70
C GLN A 471 -20.89 17.46 19.54
N THR A 472 -20.45 17.17 18.32
CA THR A 472 -21.24 17.36 17.10
C THR A 472 -22.37 16.34 17.01
N ILE A 473 -22.04 15.06 17.23
CA ILE A 473 -22.95 13.95 16.96
C ILE A 473 -23.92 13.75 18.12
N LYS A 474 -23.49 14.03 19.36
CA LYS A 474 -24.24 13.78 20.60
C LYS A 474 -24.78 12.35 20.68
N PRO A 475 -23.89 11.34 20.58
CA PRO A 475 -24.31 9.94 20.64
C PRO A 475 -24.82 9.57 22.04
N THR A 476 -25.60 8.50 22.13
CA THR A 476 -25.92 7.83 23.40
C THR A 476 -24.91 6.75 23.75
N HIS A 477 -24.29 6.13 22.73
CA HIS A 477 -23.30 5.06 22.89
C HIS A 477 -22.22 5.16 21.82
N VAL A 478 -21.03 4.65 22.13
CA VAL A 478 -19.90 4.59 21.20
C VAL A 478 -19.54 3.13 20.93
N PHE A 479 -19.40 2.75 19.67
CA PHE A 479 -18.88 1.45 19.26
C PHE A 479 -17.46 1.62 18.71
N ASN A 480 -16.48 1.02 19.38
CA ASN A 480 -15.11 0.95 18.91
C ASN A 480 -14.86 -0.37 18.17
N ALA A 481 -14.97 -0.34 16.85
CA ALA A 481 -14.51 -1.41 15.95
C ALA A 481 -13.24 -1.00 15.18
N ALA A 482 -12.57 0.08 15.60
CA ALA A 482 -11.31 0.53 15.03
C ALA A 482 -10.14 -0.21 15.68
N GLY A 483 -9.13 -0.51 14.86
CA GLY A 483 -7.93 -1.20 15.29
C GLY A 483 -7.09 -1.59 14.09
N VAL A 484 -5.80 -1.80 14.34
CA VAL A 484 -4.87 -2.33 13.36
C VAL A 484 -4.62 -3.80 13.67
N THR A 485 -5.13 -4.67 12.82
CA THR A 485 -4.85 -6.12 12.83
C THR A 485 -3.72 -6.49 11.87
N GLY A 486 -3.00 -5.48 11.35
CA GLY A 486 -2.00 -5.64 10.32
C GLY A 486 -2.56 -5.82 8.90
N ARG A 487 -1.79 -5.41 7.89
CA ARG A 487 -2.09 -5.69 6.46
C ARG A 487 -0.89 -6.39 5.83
N PRO A 488 -1.03 -7.60 5.27
CA PRO A 488 -2.27 -8.35 5.04
C PRO A 488 -2.76 -9.17 6.26
N ASN A 489 -1.93 -9.41 7.27
CA ASN A 489 -2.25 -10.21 8.46
C ASN A 489 -1.56 -9.64 9.72
N VAL A 490 -1.73 -10.34 10.86
CA VAL A 490 -1.26 -9.87 12.19
C VAL A 490 0.26 -9.75 12.29
N ASP A 491 1.03 -10.42 11.43
CA ASP A 491 2.50 -10.41 11.45
C ASP A 491 3.05 -9.01 11.10
N TRP A 492 2.25 -8.17 10.43
CA TRP A 492 2.57 -6.75 10.22
C TRP A 492 2.80 -6.01 11.55
N CYS A 493 2.09 -6.39 12.63
CA CYS A 493 2.26 -5.79 13.95
C CYS A 493 3.64 -6.09 14.56
N GLU A 494 4.33 -7.16 14.14
CA GLU A 494 5.68 -7.48 14.61
C GLU A 494 6.71 -6.44 14.17
N SER A 495 6.55 -5.90 12.97
CA SER A 495 7.46 -4.91 12.37
C SER A 495 7.00 -3.46 12.56
N HIS A 496 5.74 -3.23 12.93
CA HIS A 496 5.13 -1.91 13.09
C HIS A 496 4.62 -1.71 14.52
N LYS A 497 5.52 -1.92 15.48
CA LYS A 497 5.19 -1.94 16.91
C LYS A 497 4.65 -0.60 17.40
N THR A 498 5.26 0.50 16.96
CA THR A 498 4.87 1.87 17.36
C THR A 498 3.47 2.25 16.89
N GLU A 499 3.12 1.93 15.65
CA GLU A 499 1.81 2.17 15.06
C GLU A 499 0.76 1.29 15.73
N THR A 500 1.11 0.03 15.97
CA THR A 500 0.24 -0.91 16.68
C THR A 500 -0.05 -0.41 18.09
N ILE A 501 0.96 0.06 18.83
CA ILE A 501 0.78 0.69 20.16
C ILE A 501 -0.10 1.93 20.05
N ARG A 502 0.21 2.84 19.11
CA ARG A 502 -0.50 4.12 18.96
C ARG A 502 -2.00 3.90 18.73
N THR A 503 -2.38 3.01 17.83
CA THR A 503 -3.80 2.78 17.51
C THR A 503 -4.47 1.81 18.48
N ASN A 504 -3.87 0.63 18.76
CA ASN A 504 -4.54 -0.41 19.54
C ASN A 504 -4.48 -0.19 21.05
N VAL A 505 -3.50 0.58 21.55
CA VAL A 505 -3.34 0.87 22.97
C VAL A 505 -3.73 2.31 23.24
N SER A 506 -2.90 3.29 22.85
CA SER A 506 -3.11 4.71 23.19
C SER A 506 -4.45 5.23 22.67
N GLY A 507 -4.77 4.97 21.40
CA GLY A 507 -6.03 5.44 20.82
C GLY A 507 -7.27 4.80 21.46
N THR A 508 -7.20 3.51 21.80
CA THR A 508 -8.34 2.83 22.45
C THR A 508 -8.57 3.36 23.87
N LEU A 509 -7.49 3.61 24.64
CA LEU A 509 -7.58 4.23 25.96
C LEU A 509 -8.08 5.67 25.88
N ASN A 510 -7.59 6.44 24.90
CA ASN A 510 -8.08 7.80 24.65
C ASN A 510 -9.60 7.82 24.42
N LEU A 511 -10.11 6.90 23.61
CA LEU A 511 -11.54 6.82 23.34
C LEU A 511 -12.33 6.42 24.59
N ALA A 512 -11.86 5.43 25.36
CA ALA A 512 -12.49 5.01 26.61
C ALA A 512 -12.64 6.18 27.59
N ASP A 513 -11.55 6.94 27.74
CA ASP A 513 -11.45 8.09 28.62
C ASP A 513 -12.35 9.26 28.18
N VAL A 514 -12.30 9.63 26.89
CA VAL A 514 -13.17 10.67 26.33
C VAL A 514 -14.65 10.28 26.47
N CYS A 515 -15.00 9.02 26.24
CA CYS A 515 -16.36 8.53 26.45
C CYS A 515 -16.78 8.67 27.92
N ARG A 516 -15.87 8.36 28.86
CA ARG A 516 -16.12 8.47 30.30
C ARG A 516 -16.41 9.91 30.72
N GLU A 517 -15.60 10.85 30.26
CA GLU A 517 -15.78 12.29 30.53
C GLU A 517 -17.16 12.81 30.08
N HIS A 518 -17.77 12.16 29.09
CA HIS A 518 -19.08 12.54 28.53
C HIS A 518 -20.22 11.62 28.99
N GLY A 519 -19.97 10.73 29.96
CA GLY A 519 -20.99 9.80 30.48
C GLY A 519 -21.46 8.75 29.47
N LEU A 520 -20.64 8.44 28.47
CA LEU A 520 -20.96 7.50 27.39
C LEU A 520 -20.41 6.11 27.67
N LEU A 521 -21.23 5.09 27.40
CA LEU A 521 -20.80 3.70 27.35
C LEU A 521 -20.06 3.44 26.03
N MET A 522 -18.84 2.89 26.13
CA MET A 522 -18.08 2.40 24.99
C MET A 522 -18.22 0.88 24.87
N ILE A 523 -18.76 0.41 23.75
CA ILE A 523 -18.70 -1.00 23.34
C ILE A 523 -17.42 -1.22 22.52
N ASN A 524 -16.46 -1.93 23.08
CA ASN A 524 -15.15 -2.14 22.50
C ASN A 524 -14.99 -3.57 21.97
N PHE A 525 -14.76 -3.71 20.66
CA PHE A 525 -14.44 -5.01 20.07
C PHE A 525 -12.95 -5.32 20.29
N ALA A 526 -12.70 -6.18 21.26
CA ALA A 526 -11.39 -6.74 21.56
C ALA A 526 -11.21 -8.12 20.90
N THR A 527 -10.25 -8.90 21.39
CA THR A 527 -9.93 -10.20 20.80
C THR A 527 -9.73 -11.28 21.86
N GLY A 528 -10.26 -12.47 21.58
CA GLY A 528 -9.97 -13.69 22.34
C GLY A 528 -8.62 -14.32 22.01
N CYS A 529 -7.86 -13.75 21.06
CA CYS A 529 -6.54 -14.25 20.66
C CYS A 529 -5.43 -13.87 21.66
N ILE A 530 -5.72 -13.89 22.95
CA ILE A 530 -4.84 -13.55 24.08
C ILE A 530 -4.61 -14.74 25.02
N PHE A 531 -5.18 -15.89 24.66
CA PHE A 531 -5.01 -17.16 25.38
C PHE A 531 -4.44 -18.26 24.48
N GLU A 532 -3.73 -19.20 25.08
CA GLU A 532 -3.35 -20.48 24.50
C GLU A 532 -3.68 -21.61 25.46
N TYR A 533 -4.04 -22.80 24.94
CA TYR A 533 -4.28 -23.98 25.76
C TYR A 533 -3.11 -24.24 26.72
N ASP A 534 -3.43 -24.55 27.98
CA ASP A 534 -2.45 -24.78 29.04
C ASP A 534 -2.85 -25.95 29.96
N ALA A 535 -2.10 -26.19 31.02
CA ALA A 535 -2.37 -27.29 31.94
C ALA A 535 -3.72 -27.16 32.69
N LYS A 536 -4.24 -25.94 32.86
CA LYS A 536 -5.54 -25.68 33.51
C LYS A 536 -6.69 -25.69 32.51
N HIS A 537 -6.39 -25.43 31.24
CA HIS A 537 -7.32 -25.43 30.12
C HIS A 537 -6.79 -26.36 29.03
N PRO A 538 -6.79 -27.70 29.22
CA PRO A 538 -6.28 -28.61 28.21
C PRO A 538 -7.16 -28.62 26.96
N GLU A 539 -6.54 -28.81 25.78
CA GLU A 539 -7.26 -28.98 24.53
C GLU A 539 -8.26 -30.15 24.62
N GLY A 540 -9.51 -29.91 24.21
CA GLY A 540 -10.57 -30.93 24.21
C GLY A 540 -11.17 -31.26 25.58
N SER A 541 -10.78 -30.56 26.65
CA SER A 541 -11.33 -30.78 28.00
C SER A 541 -12.74 -30.21 28.20
N GLY A 542 -13.17 -29.25 27.35
CA GLY A 542 -14.38 -28.47 27.54
C GLY A 542 -14.26 -27.39 28.63
N ILE A 543 -13.06 -27.18 29.18
CA ILE A 543 -12.76 -26.15 30.17
C ILE A 543 -12.21 -24.92 29.43
N GLY A 544 -13.07 -23.94 29.19
CA GLY A 544 -12.70 -22.69 28.54
C GLY A 544 -12.17 -21.62 29.51
N PHE A 545 -11.37 -20.70 28.98
CA PHE A 545 -10.92 -19.49 29.68
C PHE A 545 -12.10 -18.56 29.94
N LYS A 546 -12.24 -18.10 31.18
CA LYS A 546 -13.26 -17.16 31.64
C LYS A 546 -12.83 -15.71 31.46
N GLU A 547 -13.74 -14.78 31.73
CA GLU A 547 -13.44 -13.35 31.63
C GLU A 547 -12.45 -12.86 32.67
N GLU A 548 -12.40 -13.50 33.85
CA GLU A 548 -11.47 -13.24 34.93
C GLU A 548 -10.07 -13.87 34.76
N ASP A 549 -9.90 -14.77 33.79
CA ASP A 549 -8.62 -15.45 33.61
C ASP A 549 -7.55 -14.51 33.04
N THR A 550 -6.33 -14.67 33.54
CA THR A 550 -5.17 -13.88 33.11
C THR A 550 -4.71 -14.33 31.71
N PRO A 551 -4.58 -13.41 30.75
CA PRO A 551 -4.04 -13.72 29.42
C PRO A 551 -2.67 -14.41 29.51
N ASN A 552 -2.54 -15.57 28.86
CA ASN A 552 -1.32 -16.37 28.86
C ASN A 552 -0.60 -16.41 27.50
N PHE A 553 -1.19 -15.85 26.44
CA PHE A 553 -0.57 -15.85 25.10
C PHE A 553 0.00 -14.48 24.71
N ILE A 554 1.33 -14.44 24.56
CA ILE A 554 2.08 -13.27 24.07
C ILE A 554 2.84 -13.56 22.77
N GLY A 555 2.50 -14.66 22.09
CA GLY A 555 3.21 -15.15 20.91
C GLY A 555 3.15 -14.23 19.69
N SER A 556 2.29 -13.21 19.67
CA SER A 556 2.35 -12.13 18.69
C SER A 556 2.27 -10.75 19.35
N PHE A 557 2.92 -9.75 18.76
CA PHE A 557 2.88 -8.36 19.20
C PHE A 557 1.46 -7.80 19.14
N TYR A 558 0.66 -8.20 18.15
CA TYR A 558 -0.76 -7.88 18.12
C TYR A 558 -1.47 -8.39 19.39
N SER A 559 -1.35 -9.68 19.70
CA SER A 559 -1.95 -10.28 20.90
C SER A 559 -1.44 -9.64 22.19
N LYS A 560 -0.13 -9.39 22.27
CA LYS A 560 0.50 -8.71 23.40
C LYS A 560 -0.11 -7.34 23.66
N THR A 561 -0.25 -6.50 22.62
CA THR A 561 -0.87 -5.17 22.77
C THR A 561 -2.35 -5.25 23.16
N LYS A 562 -3.08 -6.27 22.68
CA LYS A 562 -4.49 -6.47 23.01
C LYS A 562 -4.70 -6.96 24.44
N ALA A 563 -3.84 -7.86 24.94
CA ALA A 563 -3.84 -8.26 26.34
C ALA A 563 -3.53 -7.07 27.27
N MET A 564 -2.52 -6.26 26.92
CA MET A 564 -2.16 -5.06 27.69
C MET A 564 -3.28 -4.02 27.75
N VAL A 565 -3.93 -3.72 26.62
CA VAL A 565 -5.00 -2.71 26.62
C VAL A 565 -6.25 -3.20 27.34
N GLU A 566 -6.58 -4.50 27.26
CA GLU A 566 -7.72 -5.07 28.00
C GLU A 566 -7.53 -4.95 29.51
N GLU A 567 -6.32 -5.23 29.99
CA GLU A 567 -5.93 -5.09 31.40
C GLU A 567 -6.05 -3.65 31.92
N LEU A 568 -5.89 -2.65 31.04
CA LEU A 568 -6.09 -1.24 31.39
C LEU A 568 -7.56 -0.81 31.25
N LEU A 569 -8.28 -1.32 30.25
CA LEU A 569 -9.69 -1.00 30.02
C LEU A 569 -10.61 -1.52 31.11
N LYS A 570 -10.23 -2.56 31.86
CA LYS A 570 -11.02 -3.08 32.98
C LYS A 570 -11.22 -2.06 34.10
N GLU A 571 -10.32 -1.07 34.21
CA GLU A 571 -10.39 0.02 35.20
C GLU A 571 -11.38 1.11 34.80
N TYR A 572 -11.86 1.10 33.54
CA TYR A 572 -12.90 2.00 33.07
C TYR A 572 -14.28 1.38 33.28
N ASP A 573 -15.03 1.95 34.22
CA ASP A 573 -16.39 1.52 34.54
C ASP A 573 -17.36 1.68 33.36
N ASN A 574 -17.06 2.56 32.39
CA ASN A 574 -17.87 2.87 31.20
C ASN A 574 -17.52 2.04 29.96
N VAL A 575 -16.86 0.89 30.12
CA VAL A 575 -16.44 0.05 28.99
C VAL A 575 -17.10 -1.32 29.05
N CYS A 576 -17.58 -1.76 27.88
CA CYS A 576 -17.99 -3.14 27.61
C CYS A 576 -17.03 -3.73 26.58
N THR A 577 -16.19 -4.67 27.01
CA THR A 577 -15.17 -5.30 26.17
C THR A 577 -15.67 -6.64 25.65
N LEU A 578 -15.74 -6.77 24.32
CA LEU A 578 -16.22 -7.96 23.63
C LEU A 578 -15.04 -8.72 23.00
N ARG A 579 -14.65 -9.87 23.56
CA ARG A 579 -13.56 -10.70 23.02
C ARG A 579 -14.05 -11.48 21.80
N VAL A 580 -13.83 -10.92 20.60
CA VAL A 580 -14.12 -11.60 19.32
C VAL A 580 -13.01 -12.58 18.99
N ARG A 581 -13.35 -13.75 18.44
CA ARG A 581 -12.34 -14.72 18.03
C ARG A 581 -12.74 -15.40 16.71
N MET A 582 -11.79 -15.43 15.77
CA MET A 582 -11.94 -16.01 14.43
C MET A 582 -13.32 -15.73 13.79
N PRO A 583 -13.65 -14.45 13.51
CA PRO A 583 -14.98 -14.07 13.07
C PRO A 583 -15.39 -14.71 11.74
N ILE A 584 -16.62 -15.20 11.69
CA ILE A 584 -17.26 -15.85 10.52
C ILE A 584 -18.54 -15.10 10.18
N SER A 585 -18.85 -14.97 8.90
CA SER A 585 -20.16 -14.47 8.45
C SER A 585 -20.78 -15.33 7.36
N SER A 586 -22.05 -15.09 7.07
CA SER A 586 -22.79 -15.63 5.92
C SER A 586 -22.18 -15.25 4.56
N ASP A 587 -21.50 -14.10 4.45
CA ASP A 587 -20.80 -13.69 3.23
C ASP A 587 -19.50 -14.50 3.01
N LEU A 588 -19.60 -15.61 2.29
CA LEU A 588 -18.47 -16.49 1.94
C LEU A 588 -17.56 -15.91 0.83
N ASN A 589 -17.90 -14.75 0.25
CA ASN A 589 -17.04 -14.06 -0.72
C ASN A 589 -16.06 -13.10 -0.05
N ASN A 590 -16.30 -12.74 1.21
CA ASN A 590 -15.47 -11.80 1.93
C ASN A 590 -14.09 -12.41 2.24
N PRO A 591 -12.97 -11.81 1.78
CA PRO A 591 -11.64 -12.36 2.02
C PRO A 591 -11.22 -12.34 3.51
N ARG A 592 -11.92 -11.60 4.37
CA ARG A 592 -11.68 -11.60 5.82
C ARG A 592 -12.37 -12.75 6.54
N ASN A 593 -13.37 -13.39 5.91
CA ASN A 593 -14.12 -14.50 6.47
C ASN A 593 -13.22 -15.74 6.66
N PHE A 594 -13.25 -16.32 7.85
CA PHE A 594 -12.41 -17.45 8.22
C PHE A 594 -12.62 -18.65 7.28
N ILE A 595 -13.87 -18.98 6.94
CA ILE A 595 -14.19 -20.09 6.03
C ILE A 595 -13.56 -19.84 4.66
N THR A 596 -13.69 -18.63 4.12
CA THR A 596 -13.11 -18.23 2.84
C THR A 596 -11.59 -18.33 2.83
N LYS A 597 -10.94 -18.08 3.97
CA LYS A 597 -9.49 -18.25 4.13
C LYS A 597 -9.09 -19.72 4.11
N ILE A 598 -9.68 -20.53 5.00
CA ILE A 598 -9.29 -21.94 5.14
C ILE A 598 -9.65 -22.78 3.90
N ALA A 599 -10.72 -22.43 3.18
CA ALA A 599 -11.10 -23.07 1.93
C ALA A 599 -10.11 -22.80 0.78
N ARG A 600 -9.25 -21.79 0.89
CA ARG A 600 -8.18 -21.47 -0.10
C ARG A 600 -6.83 -22.08 0.27
N TYR A 601 -6.70 -22.63 1.48
CA TYR A 601 -5.43 -23.20 1.93
C TYR A 601 -5.30 -24.64 1.44
N ASN A 602 -4.14 -24.96 0.85
CA ASN A 602 -3.81 -26.33 0.45
C ASN A 602 -3.64 -27.26 1.66
N LYS A 603 -3.27 -26.69 2.82
CA LYS A 603 -3.05 -27.40 4.07
C LYS A 603 -3.63 -26.61 5.26
N VAL A 604 -4.24 -27.30 6.22
CA VAL A 604 -4.84 -26.70 7.43
C VAL A 604 -4.39 -27.42 8.70
N VAL A 605 -4.46 -26.74 9.86
CA VAL A 605 -4.16 -27.34 11.16
C VAL A 605 -5.46 -27.63 11.89
N ASN A 606 -5.62 -28.86 12.35
CA ASN A 606 -6.86 -29.31 12.96
C ASN A 606 -6.87 -29.13 14.49
N ILE A 607 -6.98 -27.88 14.95
CA ILE A 607 -7.13 -27.56 16.37
C ILE A 607 -8.54 -27.02 16.63
N PRO A 608 -9.25 -27.49 17.67
CA PRO A 608 -10.51 -26.91 18.12
C PRO A 608 -10.33 -25.47 18.61
N ASN A 609 -11.23 -24.60 18.20
CA ASN A 609 -11.19 -23.18 18.55
C ASN A 609 -12.64 -22.71 18.81
N SER A 610 -12.90 -21.90 19.84
CA SER A 610 -14.14 -21.11 19.89
C SER A 610 -14.18 -20.18 18.68
N MET A 611 -15.35 -19.70 18.25
CA MET A 611 -15.43 -18.76 17.13
C MET A 611 -16.64 -17.82 17.31
N THR A 612 -16.61 -16.68 16.62
CA THR A 612 -17.69 -15.69 16.66
C THR A 612 -18.44 -15.69 15.33
N ILE A 613 -19.71 -16.14 15.32
CA ILE A 613 -20.58 -16.01 14.15
C ILE A 613 -21.20 -14.61 14.14
N LEU A 614 -20.70 -13.73 13.29
CA LEU A 614 -21.05 -12.31 13.27
C LEU A 614 -22.54 -12.05 12.99
N ASP A 615 -23.18 -12.87 12.17
CA ASP A 615 -24.60 -12.77 11.84
C ASP A 615 -25.52 -12.94 13.07
N GLU A 616 -25.07 -13.71 14.08
CA GLU A 616 -25.79 -13.89 15.34
C GLU A 616 -25.30 -12.92 16.43
N LEU A 617 -23.97 -12.77 16.57
CA LEU A 617 -23.37 -12.06 17.68
C LEU A 617 -23.39 -10.53 17.50
N LEU A 618 -23.22 -9.97 16.29
CA LEU A 618 -23.26 -8.51 16.14
C LEU A 618 -24.61 -7.89 16.54
N PRO A 619 -25.79 -8.48 16.20
CA PRO A 619 -27.06 -8.05 16.77
C PRO A 619 -27.08 -8.06 18.30
N ILE A 620 -26.48 -9.06 18.94
CA ILE A 620 -26.36 -9.14 20.40
C ILE A 620 -25.56 -7.94 20.94
N SER A 621 -24.49 -7.50 20.28
CA SER A 621 -23.71 -6.33 20.73
C SER A 621 -24.55 -5.04 20.81
N ILE A 622 -25.54 -4.89 19.92
CA ILE A 622 -26.50 -3.77 19.97
C ILE A 622 -27.44 -3.91 21.17
N GLU A 623 -27.93 -5.12 21.46
CA GLU A 623 -28.74 -5.38 22.65
C GLU A 623 -27.95 -5.18 23.95
N MET A 624 -26.67 -5.55 23.97
CA MET A 624 -25.78 -5.27 25.10
C MET A 624 -25.63 -3.76 25.35
N ALA A 625 -25.50 -2.96 24.29
CA ALA A 625 -25.51 -1.50 24.40
C ALA A 625 -26.85 -0.99 24.96
N LYS A 626 -27.99 -1.47 24.44
CA LYS A 626 -29.33 -1.12 24.95
C LYS A 626 -29.52 -1.42 26.43
N ARG A 627 -28.89 -2.50 26.92
CA ARG A 627 -28.91 -2.94 28.32
C ARG A 627 -27.83 -2.29 29.19
N ASN A 628 -26.97 -1.43 28.61
CA ASN A 628 -25.84 -0.81 29.29
C ASN A 628 -24.88 -1.81 29.96
N LEU A 629 -24.67 -2.98 29.36
CA LEU A 629 -23.75 -3.97 29.91
C LEU A 629 -22.32 -3.45 29.89
N ARG A 630 -21.52 -3.84 30.89
CA ARG A 630 -20.15 -3.38 31.15
C ARG A 630 -19.24 -4.57 31.47
N GLY A 631 -17.94 -4.31 31.54
CA GLY A 631 -16.92 -5.31 31.82
C GLY A 631 -16.57 -6.16 30.61
N ILE A 632 -15.81 -7.23 30.85
CA ILE A 632 -15.31 -8.13 29.81
C ILE A 632 -16.35 -9.22 29.53
N TRP A 633 -16.48 -9.62 28.27
CA TRP A 633 -17.35 -10.69 27.79
C TRP A 633 -16.63 -11.54 26.74
N ASN A 634 -16.61 -12.86 26.95
CA ASN A 634 -16.20 -13.82 25.93
C ASN A 634 -17.25 -13.85 24.82
N PHE A 635 -16.97 -13.10 23.74
CA PHE A 635 -17.95 -12.81 22.70
C PHE A 635 -17.89 -13.84 21.56
N THR A 636 -18.10 -15.10 21.92
CA THR A 636 -18.07 -16.26 21.04
C THR A 636 -19.31 -17.10 21.22
N ASN A 637 -19.66 -17.90 20.22
CA ASN A 637 -20.68 -18.93 20.37
C ASN A 637 -20.19 -20.02 21.34
N PRO A 638 -21.06 -20.62 22.17
CA PRO A 638 -20.70 -21.71 23.06
C PRO A 638 -20.09 -22.92 22.34
N GLY A 639 -19.02 -23.45 22.92
CA GLY A 639 -18.28 -24.61 22.41
C GLY A 639 -17.15 -24.25 21.45
N VAL A 640 -16.54 -25.30 20.90
CA VAL A 640 -15.43 -25.22 19.96
C VAL A 640 -15.77 -25.92 18.65
N VAL A 641 -15.07 -25.53 17.61
CA VAL A 641 -15.10 -26.20 16.31
C VAL A 641 -13.68 -26.21 15.73
N SER A 642 -13.28 -27.35 15.20
CA SER A 642 -12.00 -27.53 14.54
C SER A 642 -12.05 -27.13 13.07
N HIS A 643 -10.88 -26.96 12.45
CA HIS A 643 -10.81 -26.65 11.02
C HIS A 643 -11.42 -27.77 10.17
N ASN A 644 -11.18 -29.04 10.53
CA ASN A 644 -11.74 -30.16 9.77
C ASN A 644 -13.26 -30.19 9.86
N GLU A 645 -13.85 -29.97 11.03
CA GLU A 645 -15.31 -29.94 11.16
C GLU A 645 -15.94 -28.84 10.30
N ILE A 646 -15.30 -27.66 10.19
CA ILE A 646 -15.76 -26.60 9.29
C ILE A 646 -15.63 -27.02 7.83
N LEU A 647 -14.51 -27.63 7.44
CA LEU A 647 -14.28 -28.06 6.06
C LEU A 647 -15.18 -29.23 5.66
N GLU A 648 -15.55 -30.09 6.60
CA GLU A 648 -16.59 -31.13 6.41
C GLU A 648 -17.96 -30.50 6.18
N MET A 649 -18.33 -29.49 6.96
CA MET A 649 -19.55 -28.71 6.70
C MET A 649 -19.48 -27.98 5.36
N TYR A 650 -18.34 -27.37 5.02
CA TYR A 650 -18.14 -26.72 3.73
C TYR A 650 -18.28 -27.70 2.56
N LYS A 651 -17.70 -28.89 2.69
CA LYS A 651 -17.86 -29.97 1.71
C LYS A 651 -19.32 -30.39 1.57
N LYS A 652 -20.02 -30.57 2.69
CA LYS A 652 -21.42 -31.02 2.72
C LYS A 652 -22.39 -30.00 2.13
N TYR A 653 -22.21 -28.71 2.41
CA TYR A 653 -23.20 -27.68 2.07
C TYR A 653 -22.83 -26.84 0.84
N ILE A 654 -21.53 -26.65 0.55
CA ILE A 654 -21.07 -25.67 -0.44
C ILE A 654 -20.39 -26.32 -1.65
N ASN A 655 -19.51 -27.30 -1.42
CA ASN A 655 -18.73 -27.94 -2.50
C ASN A 655 -18.40 -29.42 -2.18
N PRO A 656 -19.23 -30.37 -2.64
CA PRO A 656 -19.02 -31.81 -2.39
C PRO A 656 -17.67 -32.36 -2.84
N GLU A 657 -17.06 -31.75 -3.87
CA GLU A 657 -15.75 -32.15 -4.42
C GLU A 657 -14.55 -31.56 -3.66
N PHE A 658 -14.80 -30.76 -2.61
CA PHE A 658 -13.74 -30.10 -1.87
C PHE A 658 -12.84 -31.12 -1.13
N LYS A 659 -11.52 -30.91 -1.23
CA LYS A 659 -10.48 -31.72 -0.59
C LYS A 659 -9.47 -30.81 0.10
N TRP A 660 -8.92 -31.27 1.22
CA TRP A 660 -7.87 -30.57 1.95
C TRP A 660 -6.86 -31.57 2.53
N VAL A 661 -5.71 -31.06 2.95
CA VAL A 661 -4.64 -31.83 3.61
C VAL A 661 -4.35 -31.19 4.97
N ASN A 662 -3.92 -31.97 5.96
CA ASN A 662 -3.56 -31.43 7.27
C ASN A 662 -2.06 -31.15 7.40
N PHE A 663 -1.72 -30.16 8.22
CA PHE A 663 -0.39 -29.89 8.75
C PHE A 663 -0.25 -30.44 10.17
N THR A 664 0.97 -30.82 10.53
CA THR A 664 1.41 -30.89 11.93
C THR A 664 1.73 -29.48 12.45
N LEU A 665 1.69 -29.27 13.77
CA LEU A 665 2.06 -27.98 14.38
C LEU A 665 3.51 -27.59 14.08
N GLU A 666 4.40 -28.56 14.01
CA GLU A 666 5.82 -28.39 13.68
C GLU A 666 6.03 -27.91 12.24
N GLU A 667 5.25 -28.43 11.29
CA GLU A 667 5.27 -27.94 9.91
C GLU A 667 4.68 -26.54 9.79
N GLN A 668 3.64 -26.21 10.57
CA GLN A 668 3.07 -24.87 10.58
C GLN A 668 4.06 -23.84 11.15
N ALA A 669 4.77 -24.20 12.23
CA ALA A 669 5.77 -23.34 12.87
C ALA A 669 6.92 -22.94 11.92
N LYS A 670 7.22 -23.76 10.90
CA LYS A 670 8.25 -23.45 9.88
C LYS A 670 7.79 -22.41 8.84
N VAL A 671 6.50 -22.09 8.79
CA VAL A 671 5.89 -21.25 7.74
C VAL A 671 5.33 -19.94 8.30
N ILE A 672 5.05 -19.86 9.61
CA ILE A 672 4.51 -18.66 10.25
C ILE A 672 5.61 -17.81 10.89
N VAL A 673 5.50 -16.49 10.78
CA VAL A 673 6.45 -15.53 11.38
C VAL A 673 6.27 -15.43 12.89
N ALA A 674 5.02 -15.55 13.36
CA ALA A 674 4.66 -15.52 14.78
C ALA A 674 3.67 -16.66 15.12
N PRO A 675 3.77 -17.25 16.33
CA PRO A 675 2.80 -18.20 16.85
C PRO A 675 1.33 -17.76 16.70
N ARG A 676 0.43 -18.74 16.63
CA ARG A 676 -1.02 -18.51 16.56
C ARG A 676 -1.69 -18.97 17.86
N SER A 677 -2.59 -18.14 18.36
CA SER A 677 -3.40 -18.41 19.54
C SER A 677 -4.46 -19.47 19.23
N ASN A 678 -4.48 -20.56 20.00
CA ASN A 678 -5.51 -21.59 20.00
C ASN A 678 -6.01 -21.78 21.43
N ASN A 679 -7.30 -21.63 21.66
CA ASN A 679 -7.92 -21.70 22.99
C ASN A 679 -9.41 -22.05 22.92
N GLU A 680 -10.01 -22.35 24.07
CA GLU A 680 -11.46 -22.39 24.25
C GLU A 680 -11.84 -21.25 25.20
N LEU A 681 -12.86 -20.45 24.85
CA LEU A 681 -13.41 -19.43 25.74
C LEU A 681 -14.71 -19.94 26.36
N ASP A 682 -14.87 -19.73 27.66
CA ASP A 682 -16.13 -20.02 28.37
C ASP A 682 -17.16 -18.94 28.02
N ALA A 683 -18.17 -19.31 27.24
CA ALA A 683 -19.27 -18.43 26.84
C ALA A 683 -20.48 -18.48 27.78
N SER A 684 -20.38 -19.15 28.95
CA SER A 684 -21.51 -19.35 29.88
C SER A 684 -22.08 -18.04 30.39
N LYS A 685 -21.22 -17.04 30.62
CA LYS A 685 -21.65 -15.69 31.03
C LYS A 685 -22.54 -15.05 29.97
N LEU A 686 -22.13 -15.10 28.71
CA LEU A 686 -22.89 -14.56 27.59
C LEU A 686 -24.18 -15.35 27.33
N LYS A 687 -24.12 -16.69 27.38
CA LYS A 687 -25.28 -17.57 27.24
C LYS A 687 -26.32 -17.37 28.34
N LYS A 688 -25.89 -17.07 29.56
CA LYS A 688 -26.80 -16.72 30.67
C LYS A 688 -27.56 -15.42 30.41
N GLU A 689 -26.89 -14.41 29.85
CA GLU A 689 -27.50 -13.12 29.50
C GLU A 689 -28.38 -13.20 28.23
N PHE A 690 -28.02 -14.09 27.30
CA PHE A 690 -28.72 -14.35 26.05
C PHE A 690 -29.02 -15.86 25.89
N PRO A 691 -30.09 -16.37 26.52
CA PRO A 691 -30.42 -17.81 26.52
C PRO A 691 -30.64 -18.41 25.13
N GLU A 692 -31.00 -17.61 24.13
CA GLU A 692 -31.21 -18.04 22.73
C GLU A 692 -29.90 -18.27 21.96
N LEU A 693 -28.73 -17.91 22.53
CA LEU A 693 -27.44 -18.00 21.87
C LEU A 693 -27.10 -19.45 21.47
N MET A 694 -26.98 -19.72 20.18
CA MET A 694 -26.78 -21.08 19.68
C MET A 694 -25.34 -21.55 19.86
N SER A 695 -25.12 -22.86 20.00
CA SER A 695 -23.76 -23.43 19.98
C SER A 695 -23.06 -23.09 18.67
N ILE A 696 -21.72 -23.11 18.66
CA ILE A 696 -20.95 -22.74 17.47
C ILE A 696 -21.33 -23.56 16.23
N LYS A 697 -21.58 -24.86 16.40
CA LYS A 697 -21.95 -25.77 15.29
C LYS A 697 -23.35 -25.47 14.76
N GLU A 698 -24.33 -25.26 15.63
CA GLU A 698 -25.71 -24.91 15.24
C GLU A 698 -25.76 -23.55 14.55
N SER A 699 -25.04 -22.57 15.09
CA SER A 699 -24.95 -21.22 14.53
C SER A 699 -24.30 -21.21 13.14
N LEU A 700 -23.21 -21.97 12.96
CA LEU A 700 -22.59 -22.20 11.65
C LEU A 700 -23.58 -22.75 10.63
N ILE A 701 -24.34 -23.78 11.00
CA ILE A 701 -25.30 -24.40 10.09
C ILE A 701 -26.40 -23.39 9.74
N LYS A 702 -27.03 -22.75 10.73
CA LYS A 702 -28.18 -21.86 10.53
C LYS A 702 -27.84 -20.59 9.76
N TYR A 703 -26.76 -19.90 10.15
CA TYR A 703 -26.47 -18.57 9.63
C TYR A 703 -25.48 -18.59 8.45
N VAL A 704 -24.65 -19.62 8.33
CA VAL A 704 -23.56 -19.62 7.34
C VAL A 704 -23.80 -20.67 6.26
N PHE A 705 -24.00 -21.94 6.62
CA PHE A 705 -24.05 -23.01 5.62
C PHE A 705 -25.42 -23.21 4.96
N GLU A 706 -26.52 -23.23 5.71
CA GLU A 706 -27.86 -23.38 5.12
C GLU A 706 -28.20 -22.24 4.13
N PRO A 707 -27.95 -20.95 4.44
CA PRO A 707 -28.24 -19.87 3.50
C PRO A 707 -27.39 -19.90 2.23
N ASN A 708 -26.23 -20.56 2.27
CA ASN A 708 -25.30 -20.67 1.15
C ASN A 708 -25.34 -22.07 0.48
N LYS A 709 -26.27 -22.93 0.88
CA LYS A 709 -26.34 -24.30 0.40
C LYS A 709 -26.57 -24.29 -1.12
N LYS A 710 -25.69 -24.94 -1.87
CA LYS A 710 -25.90 -25.14 -3.30
C LYS A 710 -26.88 -26.30 -3.49
N HIS A 711 -27.98 -26.06 -4.20
CA HIS A 711 -28.93 -27.07 -4.62
C HIS A 711 -28.40 -27.88 -5.80
#